data_AF-A0A3D5FKD8-F1
#
_entry.id   AF-A0A3D5FKD8-F1
#
_cell.length_a   1.000
_cell.length_b   1.000
_cell.length_c   1.000
_cell.angle_alpha   90.00
_cell.angle_beta   90.00
_cell.angle_gamma   90.00
#
_symmetry.space_group_name_H-M   'P 1'
#
loop_
_entity.id
_entity.type
_entity.pdbx_description
1 polymer ?
#
loop_
_entity_poly.entity_id
_entity_poly.type
_entity_poly.pdbx_seq_one_letter_code
_entity_poly.pdbx_strand_id
1 'polypeptide(L)'
;MRLFVRADRLRTLATTAFVLWAAAADSIPPSAQMPVQVPADRVPGIQAPAVKVIGEGPGFVRLARTTDRLDATGHRALVGIPLSGLPSLQIADAPASQQAAARLGRVGFFRDQRVVEVLFTPRAEANSAPVVVDLSFDATTKRVPIPRASFYEDLTYRGAILNHDQSLTWRHGPQAAKRASSSQDSGLVGPAFKVTIQKEGIYRLTGEELMAAGAPASIRVSSIALYNGGGQRLSEVGEPAVQLRPVSFHLEDGGDGLLDADDHLLFYGQSTDRWIADPDGERRFLTNPFTGSNVYWVSIGAGVPTDSETIDGSLVGDPAIHMTYTAREHYELQRAPLNIAPGNIPSGKEWYWELLQPGVPQTLDVSLSDAASTVVTLRVGVITHALGDARVQLLWDTRVVATSSLPRDELTVLQDTIEVEGGAGQLEVRALGDSTAFLDWYEVEYERHLSTVDGMLIFDGASADRAAYALTGFDTAPRLFDVSDEGLTQITGASFDETAGQLSFQAAATDGMRRYAAVIDSSLMTVSNVQARSLGELRGSGGADYVVITHADFSSAAQDLADWRATDDRHAPAPSVALIDVAQIYDDFSGGLFDPTAIRDFLRHAHQHWSPAPSFVVLFGDGTYDYRNHSGTSPGNWIPPYEDGVSTYDEWYTYVSGDDTLPDMAIGRLSVQTADEAQTVVDKLIDYDRTPELGPWQGRILLVADDTFNADEPHLIETMFTHDSEDLAAQFMPPGLDLEKLYLVEFPFTGRFKPTARDAFVRAFNDGAVLLTWVGHGNSRVFAHEHIFVLPTDLQAIDNSRRLPFVFAAASQMGVFDDPDLDSMPEALVKWPRGGAIGMIAASRIGFHNSNMALARNFHASMFTSGRRFVPVGLALLEAKLATDVFRENERRYTLFGDPLTRLSMPALAIRLVTADTLQALGVERFEGEVVGDDGVLLRGFNGEARVQVFDSVVNRRELRSGEPLVYDQPVATLFRGVVPVVGGRFSGSFAVPKDITYRGGRGRISVYASAAQVAAFGSVDGLVMSGTAPDAQPETDGPDISMGIAGQSFNSGDFVPSKIRLHVTIEDVSGINIAGDVGHEIVLIVDGDRQDVTSKFQSGEDYRVGGFAVDLPSLEEGRHDISIEAWDTHNNWSEKRVTVQVSAAQVIEDALFHPNPTSGAGHFSFALSGPANVRIRVHSVSGRLVDEVSAAGNRGHNQILWEPPVRLAGGSYLYRITAMGDAGMATADGVIQVKR
;
A
#
# COMPACT_ATOMS: atom_id res chain seq x y z
N MET A 1 11.42 -50.30 -32.47
CA MET A 1 12.88 -50.15 -32.68
C MET A 1 13.46 -49.76 -31.31
N ARG A 2 13.73 -50.77 -30.48
CA ARG A 2 15.09 -51.21 -30.03
C ARG A 2 15.78 -50.14 -29.16
N LEU A 3 16.19 -50.35 -27.91
CA LEU A 3 16.27 -51.49 -26.98
C LEU A 3 16.52 -50.83 -25.58
N PHE A 4 15.77 -51.14 -24.51
CA PHE A 4 16.08 -52.15 -23.46
C PHE A 4 17.32 -51.80 -22.60
N VAL A 5 17.32 -51.86 -21.26
CA VAL A 5 16.98 -52.99 -20.35
C VAL A 5 16.72 -52.46 -18.92
N ARG A 6 15.51 -52.65 -18.36
CA ARG A 6 15.07 -53.54 -17.23
C ARG A 6 15.70 -53.27 -15.85
N ALA A 7 14.93 -52.97 -14.79
CA ALA A 7 13.83 -53.72 -14.12
C ALA A 7 14.32 -54.82 -13.17
N ASP A 8 14.09 -54.63 -11.86
CA ASP A 8 13.21 -55.44 -10.99
C ASP A 8 13.34 -54.95 -9.52
N ARG A 9 12.26 -54.52 -8.82
CA ARG A 9 11.20 -55.30 -8.14
C ARG A 9 11.76 -56.06 -6.91
N LEU A 10 11.26 -56.00 -5.67
CA LEU A 10 9.91 -55.79 -5.11
C LEU A 10 9.94 -55.62 -3.56
N ARG A 11 8.96 -54.85 -3.05
CA ARG A 11 8.12 -55.02 -1.81
C ARG A 11 8.84 -54.87 -0.44
N THR A 12 8.32 -54.14 0.55
CA THR A 12 6.95 -54.15 1.10
C THR A 12 6.77 -53.00 2.12
N LEU A 13 5.53 -52.53 2.31
CA LEU A 13 4.98 -51.64 3.37
C LEU A 13 4.74 -50.17 2.97
N ALA A 14 3.52 -49.90 2.51
CA ALA A 14 2.69 -48.71 2.77
C ALA A 14 1.67 -48.52 1.62
N THR A 15 0.63 -49.36 1.58
CA THR A 15 -0.54 -49.12 0.71
C THR A 15 -1.78 -49.72 1.36
N THR A 16 -2.22 -49.11 2.45
CA THR A 16 -3.56 -49.34 3.02
C THR A 16 -4.04 -48.09 3.76
N ALA A 17 -4.25 -46.97 3.05
CA ALA A 17 -5.04 -45.83 3.57
C ALA A 17 -5.34 -44.79 2.46
N PHE A 18 -5.79 -45.17 1.26
CA PHE A 18 -6.18 -44.19 0.24
C PHE A 18 -7.17 -44.74 -0.80
N VAL A 19 -8.19 -45.51 -0.38
CA VAL A 19 -9.33 -45.87 -1.26
C VAL A 19 -10.65 -45.99 -0.47
N LEU A 20 -10.92 -45.08 0.47
CA LEU A 20 -12.22 -45.01 1.15
C LEU A 20 -12.70 -43.55 1.36
N TRP A 21 -12.31 -42.63 0.48
CA TRP A 21 -12.72 -41.22 0.52
C TRP A 21 -13.05 -40.67 -0.87
N ALA A 22 -13.84 -41.42 -1.65
CA ALA A 22 -14.30 -40.99 -2.96
C ALA A 22 -15.73 -41.50 -3.33
N ALA A 23 -16.54 -41.89 -2.33
CA ALA A 23 -17.89 -42.38 -2.59
C ALA A 23 -18.83 -42.05 -1.42
N ALA A 24 -19.04 -40.75 -1.17
CA ALA A 24 -20.15 -40.22 -0.36
C ALA A 24 -20.39 -38.71 -0.61
N ALA A 25 -20.10 -38.20 -1.81
CA ALA A 25 -20.24 -36.78 -2.16
C ALA A 25 -21.25 -36.52 -3.29
N ASP A 26 -22.11 -37.49 -3.63
CA ASP A 26 -23.13 -37.36 -4.68
C ASP A 26 -24.53 -37.68 -4.12
N SER A 27 -25.13 -36.72 -3.41
CA SER A 27 -26.60 -36.54 -3.34
C SER A 27 -26.98 -35.35 -2.46
N ILE A 28 -26.68 -34.12 -2.90
CA ILE A 28 -27.40 -32.92 -2.44
C ILE A 28 -27.83 -32.15 -3.69
N PRO A 29 -29.13 -31.94 -3.93
CA PRO A 29 -29.59 -31.34 -5.18
C PRO A 29 -29.19 -29.85 -5.27
N PRO A 30 -28.70 -29.39 -6.43
CA PRO A 30 -28.38 -27.99 -6.68
C PRO A 30 -29.68 -27.22 -7.00
N SER A 31 -30.38 -26.76 -5.97
CA SER A 31 -31.47 -25.78 -6.14
C SER A 31 -31.87 -25.12 -4.82
N ALA A 32 -31.19 -24.05 -4.45
CA ALA A 32 -31.74 -22.91 -3.70
C ALA A 32 -30.69 -21.80 -3.64
N GLN A 33 -30.60 -20.99 -4.71
CA GLN A 33 -30.13 -19.61 -4.54
C GLN A 33 -31.17 -18.90 -3.67
N MET A 34 -30.85 -18.67 -2.39
CA MET A 34 -31.57 -17.73 -1.55
C MET A 34 -30.65 -16.55 -1.23
N PRO A 35 -31.18 -15.31 -1.22
CA PRO A 35 -30.41 -14.14 -0.85
C PRO A 35 -29.91 -14.31 0.58
N VAL A 36 -28.63 -14.06 0.81
CA VAL A 36 -28.07 -13.89 2.15
C VAL A 36 -28.62 -12.57 2.70
N GLN A 37 -29.84 -12.61 3.22
CA GLN A 37 -30.34 -11.64 4.18
C GLN A 37 -30.29 -12.31 5.55
N VAL A 38 -29.21 -12.05 6.29
CA VAL A 38 -29.26 -12.19 7.75
C VAL A 38 -30.15 -11.04 8.26
N PRO A 39 -31.27 -11.31 8.96
CA PRO A 39 -32.04 -10.24 9.59
C PRO A 39 -31.14 -9.53 10.60
N ALA A 40 -31.02 -8.20 10.49
CA ALA A 40 -30.24 -7.35 11.39
C ALA A 40 -30.69 -7.48 12.87
N ASP A 41 -31.84 -8.09 13.10
CA ASP A 41 -32.59 -8.06 14.36
C ASP A 41 -32.16 -9.14 15.37
N ARG A 42 -31.17 -10.00 15.04
CA ARG A 42 -30.79 -11.17 15.87
C ARG A 42 -29.37 -11.20 16.41
N VAL A 43 -28.60 -10.12 16.26
CA VAL A 43 -27.36 -9.92 17.02
C VAL A 43 -27.59 -8.75 17.98
N PRO A 44 -27.64 -8.98 19.31
CA PRO A 44 -27.70 -7.91 20.29
C PRO A 44 -26.49 -6.98 20.10
N GLY A 45 -26.72 -5.70 19.80
CA GLY A 45 -25.66 -4.68 19.76
C GLY A 45 -25.31 -4.06 18.40
N ILE A 46 -25.92 -4.47 17.28
CA ILE A 46 -25.68 -3.80 15.98
C ILE A 46 -26.32 -2.39 16.00
N GLN A 47 -25.48 -1.35 15.94
CA GLN A 47 -25.95 0.03 15.89
C GLN A 47 -26.61 0.35 14.54
N ALA A 48 -27.72 1.06 14.62
CA ALA A 48 -28.49 1.57 13.49
C ALA A 48 -27.65 2.54 12.62
N PRO A 49 -27.65 2.42 11.28
CA PRO A 49 -27.03 3.44 10.41
C PRO A 49 -27.55 4.84 10.72
N ALA A 50 -26.67 5.84 10.60
CA ALA A 50 -26.92 7.22 11.01
C ALA A 50 -28.12 7.87 10.28
N VAL A 51 -28.30 7.50 9.00
CA VAL A 51 -29.44 7.87 8.17
C VAL A 51 -30.09 6.59 7.66
N LYS A 52 -31.42 6.51 7.74
CA LYS A 52 -32.18 5.37 7.24
C LYS A 52 -33.33 5.80 6.36
N VAL A 53 -33.69 4.93 5.42
CA VAL A 53 -34.99 4.99 4.75
C VAL A 53 -36.06 4.54 5.74
N ILE A 54 -37.04 5.40 6.02
CA ILE A 54 -38.20 5.08 6.87
C ILE A 54 -39.53 5.06 6.11
N GLY A 55 -39.49 5.37 4.81
CA GLY A 55 -40.63 5.25 3.91
C GLY A 55 -40.19 5.47 2.48
N GLU A 56 -40.82 4.78 1.54
CA GLU A 56 -40.53 4.91 0.12
C GLU A 56 -41.82 4.71 -0.70
N GLY A 57 -41.88 5.36 -1.86
CA GLY A 57 -42.96 5.20 -2.82
C GLY A 57 -42.50 5.63 -4.21
N PRO A 58 -43.30 5.44 -5.28
CA PRO A 58 -42.82 5.60 -6.64
C PRO A 58 -42.07 6.90 -6.94
N GLY A 59 -42.45 8.03 -6.32
CA GLY A 59 -41.83 9.34 -6.50
C GLY A 59 -41.29 10.01 -5.23
N PHE A 60 -41.06 9.24 -4.17
CA PHE A 60 -40.43 9.79 -2.96
C PHE A 60 -39.62 8.77 -2.17
N VAL A 61 -38.64 9.28 -1.42
CA VAL A 61 -37.93 8.58 -0.35
C VAL A 61 -38.01 9.44 0.91
N ARG A 62 -38.47 8.86 2.02
CA ARG A 62 -38.44 9.49 3.33
C ARG A 62 -37.26 8.96 4.11
N LEU A 63 -36.34 9.85 4.46
CA LEU A 63 -35.17 9.55 5.26
C LEU A 63 -35.37 10.07 6.67
N ALA A 64 -34.90 9.32 7.66
CA ALA A 64 -34.73 9.82 9.01
C ALA A 64 -33.27 9.74 9.40
N ARG A 65 -32.74 10.86 9.85
CA ARG A 65 -31.53 10.88 10.65
C ARG A 65 -31.92 10.63 12.10
N THR A 66 -31.64 9.43 12.58
CA THR A 66 -32.09 8.95 13.89
C THR A 66 -30.98 8.92 14.94
N THR A 67 -29.80 9.48 14.66
CA THR A 67 -28.69 9.46 15.62
C THR A 67 -29.05 10.23 16.87
N ASP A 68 -29.08 9.55 18.01
CA ASP A 68 -29.26 10.10 19.35
C ASP A 68 -28.01 10.86 19.85
N ARG A 69 -27.03 11.13 18.97
CA ARG A 69 -25.70 11.61 19.34
C ARG A 69 -25.32 12.94 18.71
N LEU A 70 -24.39 13.60 19.39
CA LEU A 70 -23.61 14.71 18.87
C LEU A 70 -22.84 14.22 17.64
N ASP A 71 -22.79 15.05 16.62
CA ASP A 71 -21.99 14.82 15.43
C ASP A 71 -21.45 16.17 15.02
N ALA A 72 -20.14 16.35 15.16
CA ALA A 72 -19.47 17.62 14.87
C ALA A 72 -19.30 17.87 13.36
N THR A 73 -19.51 16.85 12.53
CA THR A 73 -19.07 16.82 11.13
C THR A 73 -20.22 16.78 10.12
N GLY A 74 -21.42 16.37 10.53
CA GLY A 74 -22.54 16.15 9.62
C GLY A 74 -22.49 14.77 8.98
N HIS A 75 -23.53 14.43 8.19
CA HIS A 75 -23.58 13.18 7.44
C HIS A 75 -24.03 13.42 6.01
N ARG A 76 -23.42 12.66 5.09
CA ARG A 76 -23.84 12.57 3.70
C ARG A 76 -24.43 11.20 3.42
N ALA A 77 -25.55 11.22 2.71
CA ALA A 77 -26.22 10.04 2.23
C ALA A 77 -26.41 10.14 0.71
N LEU A 78 -26.12 9.06 -0.01
CA LEU A 78 -26.44 8.96 -1.43
C LEU A 78 -27.79 8.28 -1.61
N VAL A 79 -28.67 8.92 -2.38
CA VAL A 79 -29.98 8.39 -2.73
C VAL A 79 -30.07 8.28 -4.25
N GLY A 80 -30.41 7.10 -4.74
CA GLY A 80 -30.70 6.87 -6.15
C GLY A 80 -31.97 7.61 -6.55
N ILE A 81 -31.93 8.28 -7.70
CA ILE A 81 -33.05 9.04 -8.27
C ILE A 81 -33.29 8.64 -9.73
N PRO A 82 -34.49 8.91 -10.29
CA PRO A 82 -34.74 8.73 -11.72
C PRO A 82 -33.72 9.44 -12.62
N LEU A 83 -33.46 8.87 -13.81
CA LEU A 83 -32.52 9.42 -14.81
C LEU A 83 -32.86 10.85 -15.28
N SER A 84 -34.11 11.27 -15.11
CA SER A 84 -34.60 12.60 -15.48
C SER A 84 -35.38 13.25 -14.34
N GLY A 85 -35.52 14.57 -14.40
CA GLY A 85 -36.20 15.35 -13.37
C GLY A 85 -35.24 15.84 -12.29
N LEU A 86 -35.65 16.88 -11.56
CA LEU A 86 -34.90 17.42 -10.45
C LEU A 86 -35.51 16.90 -9.13
N PRO A 87 -34.68 16.40 -8.20
CA PRO A 87 -35.16 16.08 -6.88
C PRO A 87 -35.50 17.36 -6.10
N SER A 88 -36.47 17.26 -5.19
CA SER A 88 -36.75 18.29 -4.19
C SER A 88 -36.71 17.70 -2.79
N LEU A 89 -36.18 18.45 -1.82
CA LEU A 89 -36.10 18.02 -0.43
C LEU A 89 -36.99 18.90 0.43
N GLN A 90 -37.83 18.28 1.25
CA GLN A 90 -38.63 18.94 2.27
C GLN A 90 -38.29 18.33 3.63
N ILE A 91 -38.04 19.17 4.64
CA ILE A 91 -37.96 18.69 6.02
C ILE A 91 -39.39 18.44 6.51
N ALA A 92 -39.72 17.16 6.71
CA ALA A 92 -41.06 16.71 7.11
C ALA A 92 -41.27 16.82 8.63
N ASP A 93 -40.22 16.56 9.40
CA ASP A 93 -40.21 16.72 10.85
C ASP A 93 -38.80 17.07 11.33
N ALA A 94 -38.69 18.09 12.17
CA ALA A 94 -37.43 18.48 12.82
C ALA A 94 -37.72 19.37 14.04
N PRO A 95 -36.85 19.35 15.07
CA PRO A 95 -36.85 20.36 16.12
C PRO A 95 -36.85 21.79 15.55
N ALA A 96 -37.46 22.75 16.26
CA ALA A 96 -37.51 24.16 15.83
C ALA A 96 -36.11 24.77 15.61
N SER A 97 -35.08 24.29 16.32
CA SER A 97 -33.68 24.66 16.15
C SER A 97 -32.99 24.05 14.92
N GLN A 98 -33.65 23.13 14.21
CA GLN A 98 -33.09 22.31 13.14
C GLN A 98 -33.90 22.40 11.83
N GLN A 99 -34.65 23.49 11.62
CA GLN A 99 -35.42 23.70 10.38
C GLN A 99 -34.59 23.90 9.10
N ALA A 100 -33.26 23.96 9.21
CA ALA A 100 -32.31 23.95 8.10
C ALA A 100 -31.30 22.77 8.18
N ALA A 101 -31.63 21.72 8.93
CA ALA A 101 -30.67 20.65 9.27
C ALA A 101 -30.40 19.64 8.15
N ALA A 102 -31.02 19.80 6.99
CA ALA A 102 -30.77 18.97 5.82
C ALA A 102 -30.92 19.79 4.53
N ARG A 103 -30.10 19.48 3.53
CA ARG A 103 -30.14 20.09 2.20
C ARG A 103 -29.75 19.08 1.13
N LEU A 104 -30.12 19.37 -0.12
CA LEU A 104 -29.57 18.67 -1.27
C LEU A 104 -28.12 19.12 -1.51
N GLY A 105 -27.26 18.14 -1.78
CA GLY A 105 -25.92 18.34 -2.32
C GLY A 105 -25.93 18.21 -3.84
N ARG A 106 -24.85 17.66 -4.39
CA ARG A 106 -24.68 17.50 -5.83
C ARG A 106 -25.52 16.34 -6.36
N VAL A 107 -25.95 16.48 -7.61
CA VAL A 107 -26.48 15.38 -8.42
C VAL A 107 -25.32 14.89 -9.27
N GLY A 108 -25.14 13.57 -9.32
CA GLY A 108 -24.10 12.92 -10.10
C GLY A 108 -24.51 11.51 -10.49
N PHE A 109 -23.54 10.70 -10.87
CA PHE A 109 -23.70 9.27 -11.10
C PHE A 109 -22.77 8.50 -10.19
N PHE A 110 -23.32 7.47 -9.55
CA PHE A 110 -22.51 6.40 -9.01
C PHE A 110 -22.76 5.19 -9.90
N ARG A 111 -21.74 4.84 -10.69
CA ARG A 111 -21.81 3.87 -11.77
C ARG A 111 -22.97 4.23 -12.72
N ASP A 112 -23.89 3.29 -12.99
CA ASP A 112 -25.05 3.51 -13.88
C ASP A 112 -26.24 4.17 -13.19
N GLN A 113 -26.15 4.47 -11.90
CA GLN A 113 -27.24 5.04 -11.11
C GLN A 113 -27.04 6.55 -10.95
N ARG A 114 -27.99 7.33 -11.46
CA ARG A 114 -28.09 8.75 -11.10
C ARG A 114 -28.41 8.87 -9.62
N VAL A 115 -27.61 9.64 -8.89
CA VAL A 115 -27.74 9.82 -7.44
C VAL A 115 -27.83 11.30 -7.08
N VAL A 116 -28.41 11.57 -5.91
CA VAL A 116 -28.34 12.87 -5.26
C VAL A 116 -27.81 12.73 -3.86
N GLU A 117 -26.94 13.66 -3.47
CA GLU A 117 -26.46 13.78 -2.10
C GLU A 117 -27.53 14.42 -1.22
N VAL A 118 -27.80 13.81 -0.07
CA VAL A 118 -28.56 14.42 1.02
C VAL A 118 -27.61 14.69 2.17
N LEU A 119 -27.43 15.97 2.48
CA LEU A 119 -26.45 16.45 3.44
C LEU A 119 -27.17 16.90 4.71
N PHE A 120 -26.84 16.26 5.83
CA PHE A 120 -27.36 16.61 7.15
C PHE A 120 -26.31 17.42 7.91
N THR A 121 -26.69 18.58 8.45
CA THR A 121 -25.77 19.46 9.19
C THR A 121 -25.32 18.80 10.51
N PRO A 122 -24.15 19.16 11.07
CA PRO A 122 -23.73 18.73 12.40
C PRO A 122 -24.83 18.84 13.47
N ARG A 123 -24.88 17.88 14.41
CA ARG A 123 -25.78 17.91 15.58
C ARG A 123 -25.04 18.47 16.79
N ALA A 124 -25.53 19.58 17.31
CA ALA A 124 -25.00 20.25 18.49
C ALA A 124 -25.57 19.74 19.84
N GLU A 125 -26.62 18.90 19.82
CA GLU A 125 -27.24 18.34 21.03
C GLU A 125 -27.55 16.83 20.86
N ALA A 126 -27.07 16.02 21.82
CA ALA A 126 -27.44 14.61 21.94
C ALA A 126 -28.93 14.45 22.28
N ASN A 127 -29.53 13.33 21.86
CA ASN A 127 -30.94 12.97 22.07
C ASN A 127 -31.97 13.96 21.49
N SER A 128 -31.59 14.79 20.52
CA SER A 128 -32.53 15.64 19.79
C SER A 128 -33.47 14.79 18.90
N ALA A 129 -34.74 15.21 18.78
CA ALA A 129 -35.73 14.50 17.96
C ALA A 129 -35.20 14.29 16.52
N PRO A 130 -35.52 13.17 15.86
CA PRO A 130 -34.97 12.85 14.54
C PRO A 130 -35.27 13.94 13.53
N VAL A 131 -34.34 14.17 12.60
CA VAL A 131 -34.61 15.00 11.42
C VAL A 131 -35.12 14.09 10.32
N VAL A 132 -36.38 14.27 9.96
CA VAL A 132 -37.05 13.52 8.89
C VAL A 132 -37.17 14.40 7.66
N VAL A 133 -36.70 13.89 6.53
CA VAL A 133 -36.76 14.56 5.24
C VAL A 133 -37.50 13.72 4.22
N ASP A 134 -38.34 14.38 3.42
CA ASP A 134 -38.98 13.83 2.24
C ASP A 134 -38.22 14.30 1.00
N LEU A 135 -37.56 13.37 0.33
CA LEU A 135 -36.99 13.57 -0.98
C LEU A 135 -38.02 13.16 -2.03
N SER A 136 -38.49 14.10 -2.85
CA SER A 136 -39.45 13.86 -3.93
C SER A 136 -38.81 14.00 -5.30
N PHE A 137 -39.28 13.22 -6.27
CA PHE A 137 -38.80 13.26 -7.65
C PHE A 137 -39.89 12.78 -8.63
N ASP A 138 -39.74 13.15 -9.90
CA ASP A 138 -40.69 12.77 -10.95
C ASP A 138 -40.50 11.29 -11.35
N ALA A 139 -41.43 10.45 -10.90
CA ALA A 139 -41.44 9.00 -11.11
C ALA A 139 -42.00 8.55 -12.46
N THR A 140 -42.26 9.46 -13.40
CA THR A 140 -42.88 9.12 -14.70
C THR A 140 -41.95 8.38 -15.67
N THR A 141 -40.71 8.07 -15.26
CA THR A 141 -39.76 7.31 -16.06
C THR A 141 -40.24 5.88 -16.32
N LYS A 142 -40.25 5.48 -17.61
CA LYS A 142 -40.62 4.13 -18.05
C LYS A 142 -39.68 3.10 -17.40
N ARG A 143 -40.24 2.05 -16.79
CA ARG A 143 -39.48 0.89 -16.30
C ARG A 143 -38.60 0.33 -17.43
N VAL A 144 -37.29 0.45 -17.27
CA VAL A 144 -36.30 -0.23 -18.12
C VAL A 144 -36.10 -1.66 -17.56
N PRO A 145 -35.80 -2.68 -18.39
CA PRO A 145 -35.47 -4.01 -17.86
C PRO A 145 -34.35 -3.93 -16.81
N ILE A 146 -34.53 -4.64 -15.69
CA ILE A 146 -33.56 -4.68 -14.59
C ILE A 146 -32.24 -5.24 -15.14
N PRO A 147 -31.13 -4.48 -15.12
CA PRO A 147 -29.82 -5.00 -15.49
C PRO A 147 -29.46 -6.19 -14.60
N ARG A 148 -28.89 -7.27 -15.17
CA ARG A 148 -28.28 -8.34 -14.37
C ARG A 148 -26.90 -7.86 -13.90
N ALA A 149 -26.86 -7.21 -12.75
CA ALA A 149 -25.59 -6.91 -12.07
C ALA A 149 -24.91 -8.21 -11.61
N SER A 150 -23.57 -8.22 -11.59
CA SER A 150 -22.81 -9.29 -10.92
C SER A 150 -23.02 -9.24 -9.40
N PHE A 151 -22.55 -10.27 -8.68
CA PHE A 151 -22.60 -10.28 -7.21
C PHE A 151 -21.87 -9.07 -6.61
N TYR A 152 -20.66 -8.78 -7.10
CA TYR A 152 -19.85 -7.68 -6.59
C TYR A 152 -20.40 -6.31 -6.99
N GLU A 153 -20.96 -6.20 -8.19
CA GLU A 153 -21.63 -4.98 -8.62
C GLU A 153 -22.86 -4.66 -7.75
N ASP A 154 -23.73 -5.64 -7.46
CA ASP A 154 -24.86 -5.44 -6.53
C ASP A 154 -24.36 -5.05 -5.14
N LEU A 155 -23.28 -5.69 -4.67
CA LEU A 155 -22.68 -5.39 -3.36
C LEU A 155 -22.18 -3.94 -3.28
N THR A 156 -21.53 -3.45 -4.33
CA THR A 156 -21.07 -2.06 -4.46
C THR A 156 -22.23 -1.07 -4.42
N TYR A 157 -23.30 -1.32 -5.18
CA TYR A 157 -24.49 -0.45 -5.16
C TYR A 157 -25.20 -0.45 -3.81
N ARG A 158 -25.36 -1.62 -3.18
CA ARG A 158 -26.09 -1.78 -1.92
C ARG A 158 -25.39 -1.08 -0.75
N GLY A 159 -24.06 -1.06 -0.74
CA GLY A 159 -23.28 -0.36 0.27
C GLY A 159 -23.34 1.17 0.15
N ALA A 160 -23.42 1.68 -1.08
CA ALA A 160 -23.37 3.12 -1.35
C ALA A 160 -24.75 3.82 -1.33
N ILE A 161 -25.81 3.15 -1.81
CA ILE A 161 -27.11 3.79 -2.08
C ILE A 161 -28.16 3.38 -1.06
N LEU A 162 -28.72 4.35 -0.33
CA LEU A 162 -29.68 4.07 0.75
C LEU A 162 -30.99 3.41 0.27
N ASN A 163 -31.54 3.84 -0.87
CA ASN A 163 -32.77 3.30 -1.47
C ASN A 163 -32.47 2.33 -2.62
N HIS A 164 -31.38 1.56 -2.50
CA HIS A 164 -30.89 0.63 -3.51
C HIS A 164 -32.01 -0.16 -4.22
N ASP A 165 -32.85 -0.83 -3.44
CA ASP A 165 -33.86 -1.75 -3.98
C ASP A 165 -34.95 -1.01 -4.79
N GLN A 166 -35.28 0.22 -4.40
CA GLN A 166 -36.20 1.09 -5.13
C GLN A 166 -35.56 1.61 -6.42
N SER A 167 -34.29 2.05 -6.35
CA SER A 167 -33.61 2.71 -7.46
C SER A 167 -33.15 1.77 -8.56
N LEU A 168 -33.08 0.45 -8.33
CA LEU A 168 -32.73 -0.58 -9.31
C LEU A 168 -33.41 -0.38 -10.69
N THR A 169 -34.66 0.06 -10.70
CA THR A 169 -35.45 0.24 -11.94
C THR A 169 -35.17 1.54 -12.70
N TRP A 170 -34.35 2.42 -12.13
CA TRP A 170 -33.98 3.73 -12.68
C TRP A 170 -32.56 3.78 -13.21
N ARG A 171 -31.78 2.70 -13.11
CA ARG A 171 -30.42 2.68 -13.65
C ARG A 171 -30.44 2.82 -15.16
N HIS A 172 -29.36 3.33 -15.72
CA HIS A 172 -29.12 3.10 -17.15
C HIS A 172 -29.17 1.59 -17.39
N GLY A 173 -29.99 1.16 -18.36
CA GLY A 173 -29.86 -0.20 -18.87
C GLY A 173 -28.45 -0.35 -19.45
N PRO A 174 -27.91 -1.59 -19.53
CA PRO A 174 -26.65 -1.80 -20.25
C PRO A 174 -26.81 -1.08 -21.59
N GLN A 175 -25.91 -0.14 -21.90
CA GLN A 175 -25.88 0.36 -23.25
C GLN A 175 -25.66 -0.88 -24.08
N ALA A 176 -26.70 -1.32 -24.81
CA ALA A 176 -26.53 -2.35 -25.81
C ALA A 176 -25.35 -1.84 -26.61
N ALA A 177 -24.22 -2.56 -26.60
CA ALA A 177 -23.06 -2.21 -27.38
C ALA A 177 -23.63 -1.86 -28.73
N LYS A 178 -23.78 -0.56 -29.01
CA LYS A 178 -24.22 -0.13 -30.33
C LYS A 178 -23.09 -0.71 -31.10
N ARG A 179 -23.34 -1.78 -31.88
CA ARG A 179 -22.41 -2.23 -32.91
C ARG A 179 -21.89 -0.94 -33.45
N ALA A 180 -20.62 -0.61 -33.15
CA ALA A 180 -20.05 0.67 -33.50
C ALA A 180 -20.47 0.83 -34.94
N SER A 181 -21.40 1.76 -35.20
CA SER A 181 -22.04 1.82 -36.51
C SER A 181 -20.87 2.19 -37.39
N SER A 182 -20.42 1.18 -38.12
CA SER A 182 -19.25 1.18 -38.95
C SER A 182 -19.32 2.39 -39.86
N SER A 183 -18.57 3.46 -39.51
CA SER A 183 -18.10 4.49 -40.45
C SER A 183 -17.27 5.63 -39.83
N GLN A 184 -16.95 5.67 -38.53
CA GLN A 184 -16.11 6.76 -37.98
C GLN A 184 -15.02 6.38 -36.96
N ASP A 185 -14.83 5.11 -36.61
CA ASP A 185 -13.62 4.64 -35.92
C ASP A 185 -12.59 4.22 -36.97
N SER A 186 -11.72 5.14 -37.38
CA SER A 186 -10.64 4.90 -38.35
C SER A 186 -9.35 4.36 -37.72
N GLY A 187 -9.41 3.92 -36.46
CA GLY A 187 -8.24 3.48 -35.70
C GLY A 187 -7.78 2.08 -36.12
N LEU A 188 -6.50 1.96 -36.43
CA LEU A 188 -5.81 0.69 -36.62
C LEU A 188 -6.13 -0.30 -35.47
N VAL A 189 -6.61 -1.51 -35.80
CA VAL A 189 -6.89 -2.61 -34.84
C VAL A 189 -6.18 -3.88 -35.33
N GLY A 190 -5.63 -4.65 -34.39
CA GLY A 190 -4.91 -5.88 -34.65
C GLY A 190 -3.38 -5.72 -34.65
N PRO A 191 -2.64 -6.70 -35.18
CA PRO A 191 -1.18 -6.70 -35.18
C PRO A 191 -0.58 -5.47 -35.86
N ALA A 192 0.38 -4.83 -35.18
CA ALA A 192 1.11 -3.66 -35.66
C ALA A 192 2.50 -3.60 -35.00
N PHE A 193 3.36 -2.71 -35.50
CA PHE A 193 4.68 -2.45 -34.93
C PHE A 193 4.70 -1.06 -34.31
N LYS A 194 4.95 -1.01 -33.01
CA LYS A 194 5.16 0.22 -32.23
C LYS A 194 6.57 0.72 -32.50
N VAL A 195 6.68 1.92 -33.02
CA VAL A 195 7.94 2.59 -33.36
C VAL A 195 8.09 3.82 -32.48
N THR A 196 9.15 3.87 -31.68
CA THR A 196 9.39 4.97 -30.75
C THR A 196 10.45 5.92 -31.30
N ILE A 197 10.20 7.23 -31.12
CA ILE A 197 11.16 8.30 -31.44
C ILE A 197 11.26 9.29 -30.27
N GLN A 198 12.31 10.13 -30.27
CA GLN A 198 12.60 11.07 -29.17
C GLN A 198 12.75 12.54 -29.59
N LYS A 199 13.07 12.80 -30.85
CA LYS A 199 13.39 14.15 -31.34
C LYS A 199 12.66 14.41 -32.65
N GLU A 200 12.58 15.68 -33.03
CA GLU A 200 12.08 16.08 -34.34
C GLU A 200 13.14 15.79 -35.42
N GLY A 201 12.74 15.19 -36.54
CA GLY A 201 13.65 14.90 -37.66
C GLY A 201 13.10 13.96 -38.73
N ILE A 202 13.91 13.64 -39.74
CA ILE A 202 13.60 12.61 -40.73
C ILE A 202 14.19 11.28 -40.25
N TYR A 203 13.32 10.31 -39.98
CA TYR A 203 13.70 8.99 -39.46
C TYR A 203 13.75 7.95 -40.56
N ARG A 204 14.75 7.08 -40.50
CA ARG A 204 14.86 5.86 -41.28
C ARG A 204 14.46 4.67 -40.42
N LEU A 205 13.48 3.91 -40.90
CA LEU A 205 13.07 2.62 -40.36
C LEU A 205 13.36 1.54 -41.41
N THR A 206 14.27 0.61 -41.11
CA THR A 206 14.70 -0.42 -42.06
C THR A 206 13.80 -1.65 -42.04
N GLY A 207 13.79 -2.40 -43.15
CA GLY A 207 13.16 -3.71 -43.20
C GLY A 207 13.79 -4.68 -42.21
N GLU A 208 15.12 -4.62 -42.01
CA GLU A 208 15.82 -5.40 -40.97
C GLU A 208 15.26 -5.15 -39.56
N GLU A 209 15.02 -3.89 -39.19
CA GLU A 209 14.44 -3.53 -37.88
C GLU A 209 13.03 -4.09 -37.69
N LEU A 210 12.18 -4.02 -38.73
CA LEU A 210 10.84 -4.61 -38.71
C LEU A 210 10.90 -6.14 -38.63
N MET A 211 11.78 -6.80 -39.38
CA MET A 211 11.97 -8.25 -39.34
C MET A 211 12.50 -8.72 -37.98
N ALA A 212 13.43 -7.98 -37.39
CA ALA A 212 13.93 -8.23 -36.05
C ALA A 212 12.81 -8.13 -34.99
N ALA A 213 11.87 -7.21 -35.18
CA ALA A 213 10.66 -7.11 -34.38
C ALA A 213 9.58 -8.17 -34.69
N GLY A 214 9.79 -9.01 -35.71
CA GLY A 214 8.91 -10.14 -36.06
C GLY A 214 8.07 -9.97 -37.33
N ALA A 215 8.33 -8.97 -38.16
CA ALA A 215 7.68 -8.82 -39.46
C ALA A 215 8.08 -9.91 -40.47
N PRO A 216 7.25 -10.20 -41.48
CA PRO A 216 7.62 -11.12 -42.57
C PRO A 216 8.89 -10.67 -43.30
N ALA A 217 9.68 -11.64 -43.80
CA ALA A 217 10.96 -11.37 -44.48
C ALA A 217 10.86 -10.58 -45.79
N SER A 218 9.65 -10.42 -46.34
CA SER A 218 9.38 -9.61 -47.52
C SER A 218 7.93 -9.14 -47.45
N ILE A 219 7.72 -7.83 -47.49
CA ILE A 219 6.41 -7.20 -47.25
C ILE A 219 6.00 -6.44 -48.50
N ARG A 220 4.76 -6.60 -48.98
CA ARG A 220 4.29 -5.77 -50.10
C ARG A 220 4.20 -4.31 -49.65
N VAL A 221 4.90 -3.43 -50.35
CA VAL A 221 4.90 -1.97 -50.07
C VAL A 221 3.48 -1.42 -50.02
N SER A 222 2.62 -1.83 -50.95
CA SER A 222 1.22 -1.41 -51.01
C SER A 222 0.34 -1.89 -49.85
N SER A 223 0.91 -2.60 -48.87
CA SER A 223 0.22 -3.06 -47.66
C SER A 223 0.70 -2.36 -46.40
N ILE A 224 1.72 -1.50 -46.50
CA ILE A 224 2.31 -0.79 -45.38
C ILE A 224 1.55 0.53 -45.15
N ALA A 225 1.18 0.79 -43.90
CA ALA A 225 0.62 2.06 -43.47
C ALA A 225 1.29 2.51 -42.17
N LEU A 226 1.57 3.81 -42.05
CA LEU A 226 2.13 4.44 -40.86
C LEU A 226 1.07 5.30 -40.18
N TYR A 227 0.99 5.27 -38.86
CA TYR A 227 0.06 6.09 -38.07
C TYR A 227 0.74 6.79 -36.90
N ASN A 228 0.18 7.91 -36.46
CA ASN A 228 0.59 8.61 -35.25
C ASN A 228 -0.64 9.13 -34.48
N GLY A 229 -0.51 9.21 -33.15
CA GLY A 229 -1.56 9.71 -32.24
C GLY A 229 -1.48 11.21 -31.93
N GLY A 230 -0.54 11.93 -32.54
CA GLY A 230 -0.31 13.36 -32.36
C GLY A 230 0.63 13.72 -31.21
N GLY A 231 1.13 12.79 -30.39
CA GLY A 231 2.17 13.09 -29.38
C GLY A 231 1.77 14.06 -28.25
N GLN A 232 0.48 14.41 -28.11
CA GLN A 232 -0.03 15.29 -27.06
C GLN A 232 -0.54 14.49 -25.86
N ARG A 233 -0.50 15.09 -24.66
CA ARG A 233 -1.14 14.50 -23.47
C ARG A 233 -2.65 14.38 -23.67
N LEU A 234 -3.24 13.38 -23.04
CA LEU A 234 -4.69 13.17 -22.99
C LEU A 234 -5.39 14.25 -22.15
N SER A 235 -6.69 14.41 -22.38
CA SER A 235 -7.51 15.33 -21.60
C SER A 235 -7.89 14.70 -20.26
N GLU A 236 -7.54 15.38 -19.17
CA GLU A 236 -7.96 15.01 -17.83
C GLU A 236 -9.46 15.29 -17.57
N VAL A 237 -10.18 15.92 -18.51
CA VAL A 237 -11.62 16.20 -18.41
C VAL A 237 -12.35 15.71 -19.66
N GLY A 238 -13.54 15.11 -19.46
CA GLY A 238 -14.39 14.63 -20.55
C GLY A 238 -13.80 13.44 -21.32
N GLU A 239 -14.21 13.27 -22.58
CA GLU A 239 -13.71 12.23 -23.48
C GLU A 239 -13.11 12.83 -24.75
N PRO A 240 -11.80 12.66 -24.94
CA PRO A 240 -11.31 12.37 -26.28
C PRO A 240 -10.37 11.16 -26.25
N ALA A 241 -10.78 10.06 -26.87
CA ALA A 241 -9.86 8.98 -27.19
C ALA A 241 -8.84 9.46 -28.23
N VAL A 242 -7.55 9.10 -28.07
CA VAL A 242 -6.56 9.34 -29.12
C VAL A 242 -7.01 8.63 -30.40
N GLN A 243 -7.14 9.40 -31.48
CA GLN A 243 -7.39 8.88 -32.82
C GLN A 243 -6.06 8.79 -33.58
N LEU A 244 -5.66 7.57 -33.92
CA LEU A 244 -4.53 7.34 -34.80
C LEU A 244 -4.87 7.83 -36.21
N ARG A 245 -4.01 8.68 -36.76
CA ARG A 245 -4.15 9.25 -38.12
C ARG A 245 -3.08 8.66 -39.04
N PRO A 246 -3.41 8.30 -40.29
CA PRO A 246 -2.40 7.93 -41.27
C PRO A 246 -1.38 9.05 -41.46
N VAL A 247 -0.11 8.67 -41.57
CA VAL A 247 1.02 9.58 -41.81
C VAL A 247 1.67 9.19 -43.13
N SER A 248 1.86 10.16 -44.02
CA SER A 248 2.58 9.92 -45.28
C SER A 248 4.06 9.64 -44.99
N PHE A 249 4.61 8.65 -45.67
CA PHE A 249 6.03 8.29 -45.62
C PHE A 249 6.59 8.16 -47.03
N HIS A 250 7.91 8.10 -47.17
CA HIS A 250 8.59 7.82 -48.42
C HIS A 250 9.27 6.46 -48.33
N LEU A 251 9.18 5.63 -49.37
CA LEU A 251 9.71 4.26 -49.32
C LEU A 251 10.72 3.99 -50.43
N GLU A 252 11.81 3.30 -50.06
CA GLU A 252 12.87 2.87 -50.98
C GLU A 252 12.94 1.34 -51.00
N ASP A 253 12.40 0.71 -52.06
CA ASP A 253 12.27 -0.74 -52.25
C ASP A 253 13.15 -1.32 -53.38
N GLY A 254 14.09 -0.54 -53.91
CA GLY A 254 14.87 -0.93 -55.09
C GLY A 254 14.03 -1.14 -56.38
N GLY A 255 12.73 -0.83 -56.38
CA GLY A 255 11.82 -0.87 -57.51
C GLY A 255 11.11 -2.20 -57.76
N ASP A 256 11.12 -3.15 -56.82
CA ASP A 256 10.46 -4.46 -56.98
C ASP A 256 9.07 -4.58 -56.32
N GLY A 257 8.64 -3.54 -55.59
CA GLY A 257 7.35 -3.48 -54.90
C GLY A 257 7.31 -4.23 -53.56
N LEU A 258 8.46 -4.65 -53.04
CA LEU A 258 8.63 -5.39 -51.79
C LEU A 258 9.58 -4.63 -50.85
N LEU A 259 9.28 -4.63 -49.55
CA LEU A 259 10.21 -4.20 -48.52
C LEU A 259 10.95 -5.44 -47.98
N ASP A 260 12.22 -5.57 -48.37
CA ASP A 260 13.18 -6.57 -47.91
C ASP A 260 14.15 -5.96 -46.87
N ALA A 261 15.16 -6.71 -46.42
CA ALA A 261 15.99 -6.33 -45.26
C ALA A 261 16.83 -5.07 -45.50
N ASP A 262 17.30 -4.89 -46.74
CA ASP A 262 18.13 -3.76 -47.16
C ASP A 262 17.32 -2.50 -47.50
N ASP A 263 15.98 -2.63 -47.56
CA ASP A 263 15.06 -1.54 -47.88
C ASP A 263 14.66 -0.77 -46.62
N HIS A 264 14.07 0.41 -46.82
CA HIS A 264 13.64 1.24 -45.70
C HIS A 264 12.53 2.21 -46.08
N LEU A 265 11.82 2.67 -45.05
CA LEU A 265 10.91 3.80 -45.15
C LEU A 265 11.49 5.01 -44.38
N LEU A 266 11.24 6.18 -44.93
CA LEU A 266 11.54 7.47 -44.34
C LEU A 266 10.24 8.15 -43.90
N PHE A 267 10.21 8.71 -42.70
CA PHE A 267 9.07 9.46 -42.21
C PHE A 267 9.50 10.68 -41.40
N TYR A 268 8.62 11.68 -41.31
CA TYR A 268 8.82 12.82 -40.44
C TYR A 268 8.40 12.46 -39.01
N GLY A 269 9.38 12.43 -38.12
CA GLY A 269 9.18 12.22 -36.70
C GLY A 269 9.01 13.56 -35.99
N GLN A 270 7.90 13.73 -35.26
CA GLN A 270 7.69 14.88 -34.38
C GLN A 270 7.99 14.54 -32.93
N SER A 271 8.67 15.46 -32.23
CA SER A 271 8.84 15.39 -30.78
C SER A 271 7.50 15.60 -30.05
N THR A 272 7.38 15.07 -28.83
CA THR A 272 6.27 15.41 -27.94
C THR A 272 6.35 16.87 -27.49
N ASP A 273 7.57 17.39 -27.36
CA ASP A 273 7.86 18.79 -27.04
C ASP A 273 8.08 19.56 -28.35
N ARG A 274 7.17 20.47 -28.72
CA ARG A 274 7.18 21.14 -30.04
C ARG A 274 6.31 22.40 -30.10
N TRP A 275 6.49 23.17 -31.18
CA TRP A 275 5.61 24.27 -31.55
C TRP A 275 4.25 23.77 -32.06
N ILE A 276 3.17 24.39 -31.58
CA ILE A 276 1.82 24.21 -32.10
C ILE A 276 1.16 25.57 -32.34
N ALA A 277 0.21 25.60 -33.29
CA ALA A 277 -0.57 26.79 -33.61
C ALA A 277 -1.81 26.89 -32.70
N ASP A 278 -2.05 28.07 -32.15
CA ASP A 278 -3.29 28.42 -31.44
C ASP A 278 -4.39 28.85 -32.44
N PRO A 279 -5.67 28.83 -32.02
CA PRO A 279 -6.80 29.15 -32.91
C PRO A 279 -6.80 30.57 -33.50
N ASP A 280 -6.05 31.49 -32.89
CA ASP A 280 -5.85 32.87 -33.34
C ASP A 280 -4.65 33.04 -34.29
N GLY A 281 -3.88 31.97 -34.52
CA GLY A 281 -2.74 31.93 -35.43
C GLY A 281 -1.39 32.19 -34.76
N GLU A 282 -1.35 32.48 -33.46
CA GLU A 282 -0.10 32.55 -32.70
C GLU A 282 0.49 31.16 -32.47
N ARG A 283 1.82 31.07 -32.30
CA ARG A 283 2.50 29.80 -32.00
C ARG A 283 2.93 29.78 -30.54
N ARG A 284 2.68 28.64 -29.88
CA ARG A 284 3.19 28.35 -28.53
C ARG A 284 3.96 27.04 -28.51
N PHE A 285 4.96 26.97 -27.64
CA PHE A 285 5.68 25.73 -27.38
C PHE A 285 4.84 24.88 -26.42
N LEU A 286 4.67 23.60 -26.75
CA LEU A 286 3.99 22.61 -25.93
C LEU A 286 5.02 21.64 -25.40
N THR A 287 5.03 21.43 -24.09
CA THR A 287 5.85 20.41 -23.41
C THR A 287 4.93 19.33 -22.85
N ASN A 288 5.25 18.06 -23.10
CA ASN A 288 4.49 16.95 -22.55
C ASN A 288 5.01 16.61 -21.14
N PRO A 289 4.16 16.66 -20.08
CA PRO A 289 4.62 16.47 -18.71
C PRO A 289 4.99 15.02 -18.38
N PHE A 290 4.55 14.04 -19.17
CA PHE A 290 4.66 12.63 -18.82
C PHE A 290 5.76 11.91 -19.58
N THR A 291 6.03 12.30 -20.83
CA THR A 291 7.00 11.58 -21.67
C THR A 291 7.67 12.49 -22.68
N GLY A 292 8.95 12.20 -22.97
CA GLY A 292 9.70 12.78 -24.07
C GLY A 292 9.74 11.89 -25.33
N SER A 293 8.97 10.80 -25.35
CA SER A 293 8.94 9.85 -26.46
C SER A 293 7.61 9.91 -27.20
N ASN A 294 7.66 10.05 -28.53
CA ASN A 294 6.49 9.96 -29.40
C ASN A 294 6.43 8.56 -30.04
N VAL A 295 5.22 8.12 -30.39
CA VAL A 295 4.96 6.77 -30.88
C VAL A 295 4.30 6.80 -32.25
N TYR A 296 4.87 6.03 -33.17
CA TYR A 296 4.33 5.75 -34.48
C TYR A 296 3.96 4.27 -34.58
N TRP A 297 3.01 3.94 -35.44
CA TRP A 297 2.49 2.60 -35.62
C TRP A 297 2.57 2.19 -37.07
N VAL A 298 3.35 1.14 -37.36
CA VAL A 298 3.40 0.53 -38.68
C VAL A 298 2.44 -0.65 -38.72
N SER A 299 1.50 -0.63 -39.66
CA SER A 299 0.64 -1.77 -39.95
C SER A 299 0.98 -2.41 -41.28
N ILE A 300 0.83 -3.73 -41.34
CA ILE A 300 1.01 -4.55 -42.53
C ILE A 300 -0.34 -5.21 -42.87
N GLY A 301 -0.95 -4.81 -43.98
CA GLY A 301 -2.19 -5.40 -44.48
C GLY A 301 -3.49 -4.85 -43.87
N ALA A 302 -3.42 -4.03 -42.81
CA ALA A 302 -4.57 -3.35 -42.21
C ALA A 302 -4.34 -1.83 -42.24
N GLY A 303 -5.02 -1.12 -43.15
CA GLY A 303 -4.88 0.34 -43.20
C GLY A 303 -5.03 0.95 -44.58
N VAL A 304 -4.84 2.26 -44.63
CA VAL A 304 -4.75 3.03 -45.88
C VAL A 304 -3.26 3.27 -46.15
N PRO A 305 -2.65 2.58 -47.14
CA PRO A 305 -1.28 2.88 -47.55
C PRO A 305 -1.20 4.34 -47.98
N THR A 306 -0.25 5.06 -47.41
CA THR A 306 -0.06 6.49 -47.67
C THR A 306 1.41 6.70 -47.99
N ASP A 307 1.81 6.32 -49.20
CA ASP A 307 3.09 6.74 -49.75
C ASP A 307 2.97 8.18 -50.25
N SER A 308 4.06 8.90 -50.15
CA SER A 308 4.11 10.31 -50.48
C SER A 308 4.13 10.55 -51.98
N GLU A 309 3.28 11.48 -52.45
CA GLU A 309 3.42 12.01 -53.81
C GLU A 309 4.68 12.88 -53.91
N THR A 310 5.27 12.99 -55.11
CA THR A 310 6.40 13.90 -55.32
C THR A 310 5.92 15.28 -55.76
N ILE A 311 6.50 16.34 -55.19
CA ILE A 311 6.31 17.72 -55.64
C ILE A 311 7.47 18.11 -56.55
N ASP A 312 7.20 18.84 -57.64
CA ASP A 312 8.25 19.44 -58.48
C ASP A 312 8.76 20.75 -57.84
N GLY A 313 10.03 20.74 -57.45
CA GLY A 313 10.77 21.83 -56.84
C GLY A 313 11.66 22.60 -57.81
N SER A 314 11.54 22.38 -59.13
CA SER A 314 12.38 23.06 -60.12
C SER A 314 12.17 24.57 -60.15
N LEU A 315 13.25 25.32 -60.38
CA LEU A 315 13.19 26.78 -60.49
C LEU A 315 12.46 27.18 -61.79
N VAL A 316 11.42 28.02 -61.66
CA VAL A 316 10.65 28.54 -62.80
C VAL A 316 10.92 30.03 -62.98
N GLY A 317 11.59 30.40 -64.07
CA GLY A 317 11.94 31.79 -64.40
C GLY A 317 13.16 32.29 -63.64
N ASP A 318 13.12 33.53 -63.17
CA ASP A 318 14.17 34.18 -62.36
C ASP A 318 13.55 34.70 -61.05
N PRO A 319 13.17 33.80 -60.11
CA PRO A 319 12.49 34.19 -58.88
C PRO A 319 13.43 34.86 -57.89
N ALA A 320 12.89 35.69 -56.99
CA ALA A 320 13.63 36.14 -55.82
C ALA A 320 13.95 34.93 -54.91
N ILE A 321 15.24 34.73 -54.61
CA ILE A 321 15.72 33.60 -53.83
C ILE A 321 15.83 34.01 -52.36
N HIS A 322 15.15 33.26 -51.50
CA HIS A 322 15.28 33.36 -50.05
C HIS A 322 16.53 32.59 -49.59
N MET A 323 17.38 33.28 -48.83
CA MET A 323 18.60 32.73 -48.21
C MET A 323 18.52 32.72 -46.68
N THR A 324 17.44 33.25 -46.12
CA THR A 324 17.18 33.35 -44.68
C THR A 324 15.74 32.97 -44.39
N TYR A 325 15.48 32.67 -43.13
CA TYR A 325 14.15 32.46 -42.59
C TYR A 325 14.09 32.97 -41.15
N THR A 326 12.89 33.26 -40.67
CA THR A 326 12.67 33.61 -39.26
C THR A 326 12.72 32.34 -38.42
N ALA A 327 13.76 32.18 -37.63
CA ALA A 327 13.88 31.12 -36.64
C ALA A 327 13.34 31.61 -35.30
N ARG A 328 12.50 30.81 -34.65
CA ARG A 328 12.10 31.00 -33.25
C ARG A 328 12.51 29.75 -32.47
N GLU A 329 13.48 29.92 -31.59
CA GLU A 329 14.02 28.84 -30.77
C GLU A 329 13.51 28.97 -29.34
N HIS A 330 13.16 27.84 -28.72
CA HIS A 330 12.66 27.76 -27.36
C HIS A 330 13.64 26.96 -26.50
N TYR A 331 13.95 27.49 -25.33
CA TYR A 331 14.85 26.88 -24.37
C TYR A 331 14.18 26.84 -23.00
N GLU A 332 14.15 25.65 -22.41
CA GLU A 332 13.68 25.40 -21.05
C GLU A 332 14.48 24.27 -20.41
N LEU A 333 14.54 24.26 -19.09
CA LEU A 333 14.94 23.11 -18.29
C LEU A 333 13.87 22.86 -17.24
N GLN A 334 13.77 21.64 -16.74
CA GLN A 334 12.80 21.29 -15.70
C GLN A 334 13.58 20.87 -14.45
N ARG A 335 13.76 21.78 -13.50
CA ARG A 335 14.56 21.55 -12.28
C ARG A 335 13.85 21.92 -10.98
N ALA A 336 12.93 22.87 -11.05
CA ALA A 336 12.21 23.37 -9.88
C ALA A 336 10.74 22.94 -9.97
N PRO A 337 10.29 21.95 -9.17
CA PRO A 337 8.88 21.64 -9.10
C PRO A 337 8.12 22.82 -8.48
N LEU A 338 6.97 23.15 -9.05
CA LEU A 338 6.14 24.24 -8.54
C LEU A 338 5.53 23.87 -7.18
N ASN A 339 4.88 22.71 -7.14
CA ASN A 339 4.03 22.34 -6.03
C ASN A 339 4.89 21.64 -4.96
N ILE A 340 5.06 22.32 -3.83
CA ILE A 340 5.72 21.77 -2.65
C ILE A 340 4.67 21.74 -1.53
N ALA A 341 4.19 20.54 -1.21
CA ALA A 341 3.30 20.34 -0.07
C ALA A 341 4.07 20.63 1.24
N PRO A 342 3.36 21.04 2.31
CA PRO A 342 4.04 21.35 3.57
C PRO A 342 4.80 20.13 4.11
N GLY A 343 5.94 20.37 4.76
CA GLY A 343 6.94 19.34 5.02
C GLY A 343 8.01 19.21 3.94
N ASN A 344 8.03 20.13 2.96
CA ASN A 344 8.97 20.15 1.83
C ASN A 344 8.87 18.89 0.95
N ILE A 345 7.64 18.47 0.67
CA ILE A 345 7.33 17.29 -0.15
C ILE A 345 6.96 17.78 -1.54
N PRO A 346 7.82 17.64 -2.56
CA PRO A 346 7.48 18.07 -3.91
C PRO A 346 6.36 17.20 -4.49
N SER A 347 5.63 17.76 -5.46
CA SER A 347 4.41 17.19 -6.03
C SER A 347 4.08 17.90 -7.35
N GLY A 348 3.04 17.43 -8.02
CA GLY A 348 2.51 18.09 -9.20
C GLY A 348 3.27 17.75 -10.49
N LYS A 349 2.65 18.13 -11.61
CA LYS A 349 3.16 17.92 -12.98
C LYS A 349 3.94 19.14 -13.50
N GLU A 350 3.91 20.24 -12.76
CA GLU A 350 4.42 21.54 -13.17
C GLU A 350 5.84 21.71 -12.65
N TRP A 351 6.74 21.89 -13.61
CA TRP A 351 8.15 22.14 -13.38
C TRP A 351 8.53 23.44 -14.09
N TYR A 352 9.58 24.07 -13.57
CA TYR A 352 10.17 25.28 -14.13
C TYR A 352 11.70 25.14 -14.19
N TRP A 353 12.34 26.03 -14.95
CA TRP A 353 13.80 26.07 -15.06
C TRP A 353 14.46 26.29 -13.71
N GLU A 354 14.08 27.33 -12.98
CA GLU A 354 14.75 27.68 -11.73
C GLU A 354 13.88 28.60 -10.86
N LEU A 355 13.93 28.39 -9.53
CA LEU A 355 13.42 29.37 -8.57
C LEU A 355 14.43 30.52 -8.41
N LEU A 356 14.05 31.71 -8.83
CA LEU A 356 14.83 32.93 -8.68
C LEU A 356 14.75 33.43 -7.22
N GLN A 357 15.86 33.29 -6.50
CA GLN A 357 15.99 33.78 -5.13
C GLN A 357 16.22 35.31 -5.10
N PRO A 358 15.70 36.02 -4.08
CA PRO A 358 15.93 37.46 -3.93
C PRO A 358 17.42 37.81 -3.97
N GLY A 359 17.80 38.68 -4.92
CA GLY A 359 19.18 39.18 -5.04
C GLY A 359 20.19 38.24 -5.68
N VAL A 360 19.79 37.02 -6.07
CA VAL A 360 20.64 36.08 -6.83
C VAL A 360 20.15 36.03 -8.28
N PRO A 361 20.87 36.62 -9.25
CA PRO A 361 20.49 36.54 -10.64
C PRO A 361 20.74 35.14 -11.21
N GLN A 362 19.93 34.73 -12.17
CA GLN A 362 20.20 33.59 -13.03
C GLN A 362 20.80 34.08 -14.35
N THR A 363 21.99 33.59 -14.71
CA THR A 363 22.68 33.93 -15.95
C THR A 363 22.65 32.75 -16.92
N LEU A 364 22.22 33.01 -18.14
CA LEU A 364 22.09 32.04 -19.23
C LEU A 364 22.95 32.50 -20.40
N ASP A 365 23.86 31.64 -20.85
CA ASP A 365 24.60 31.86 -22.09
C ASP A 365 23.68 31.57 -23.28
N VAL A 366 23.44 32.57 -24.11
CA VAL A 366 22.56 32.50 -25.28
C VAL A 366 23.43 32.57 -26.53
N SER A 367 23.27 31.59 -27.42
CA SER A 367 23.96 31.52 -28.71
C SER A 367 22.95 31.44 -29.85
N LEU A 368 23.15 32.26 -30.88
CA LEU A 368 22.29 32.35 -32.06
C LEU A 368 22.99 31.69 -33.23
N SER A 369 22.58 30.47 -33.54
CA SER A 369 23.22 29.65 -34.57
C SER A 369 23.00 30.23 -35.96
N ASP A 370 24.07 30.59 -36.68
CA ASP A 370 24.02 31.14 -38.04
C ASP A 370 23.05 32.34 -38.23
N ALA A 371 23.03 33.25 -37.25
CA ALA A 371 22.24 34.48 -37.32
C ALA A 371 22.59 35.36 -38.54
N ALA A 372 21.58 35.71 -39.32
CA ALA A 372 21.63 36.63 -40.46
C ALA A 372 21.23 38.08 -40.09
N SER A 373 20.60 38.28 -38.92
CA SER A 373 20.32 39.59 -38.32
C SER A 373 21.08 39.77 -37.01
N THR A 374 21.44 41.03 -36.71
CA THR A 374 21.86 41.44 -35.36
C THR A 374 20.68 41.80 -34.47
N VAL A 375 19.50 42.02 -35.06
CA VAL A 375 18.25 42.31 -34.34
C VAL A 375 17.57 41.00 -33.98
N VAL A 376 17.25 40.83 -32.71
CA VAL A 376 16.68 39.62 -32.12
C VAL A 376 15.51 40.00 -31.23
N THR A 377 14.38 39.32 -31.37
CA THR A 377 13.29 39.41 -30.40
C THR A 377 13.52 38.38 -29.31
N LEU A 378 13.79 38.85 -28.11
CA LEU A 378 13.94 38.04 -26.91
C LEU A 378 12.61 37.97 -26.17
N ARG A 379 12.17 36.77 -25.79
CA ARG A 379 11.03 36.54 -24.91
C ARG A 379 11.48 35.71 -23.72
N VAL A 380 11.05 36.07 -22.52
CA VAL A 380 11.36 35.31 -21.30
C VAL A 380 10.07 35.10 -20.52
N GLY A 381 9.74 33.82 -20.29
CA GLY A 381 8.61 33.40 -19.47
C GLY A 381 9.02 33.36 -18.00
N VAL A 382 8.31 34.13 -17.17
CA VAL A 382 8.47 34.12 -15.72
C VAL A 382 7.13 34.14 -15.02
N ILE A 383 7.05 33.51 -13.85
CA ILE A 383 5.83 33.45 -13.04
C ILE A 383 6.16 33.68 -11.57
N THR A 384 5.21 34.16 -10.80
CA THR A 384 5.32 34.19 -9.33
C THR A 384 4.08 33.59 -8.68
N HIS A 385 4.29 32.88 -7.58
CA HIS A 385 3.23 32.36 -6.72
C HIS A 385 3.19 33.06 -5.37
N ALA A 386 3.99 34.13 -5.20
CA ALA A 386 4.02 34.92 -3.98
C ALA A 386 2.68 35.64 -3.74
N LEU A 387 2.34 35.90 -2.47
CA LEU A 387 1.08 36.51 -2.05
C LEU A 387 0.88 37.97 -2.53
N GLY A 388 1.85 38.55 -3.24
CA GLY A 388 1.74 39.86 -3.90
C GLY A 388 2.67 39.93 -5.11
N ASP A 389 2.56 41.03 -5.87
CA ASP A 389 3.32 41.21 -7.10
C ASP A 389 4.84 41.08 -6.85
N ALA A 390 5.47 40.17 -7.60
CA ALA A 390 6.92 40.09 -7.67
C ALA A 390 7.42 41.07 -8.73
N ARG A 391 8.67 41.52 -8.62
CA ARG A 391 9.32 42.31 -9.69
C ARG A 391 10.52 41.57 -10.24
N VAL A 392 10.58 41.47 -11.56
CA VAL A 392 11.70 40.83 -12.28
C VAL A 392 12.32 41.82 -13.26
N GLN A 393 13.64 41.74 -13.40
CA GLN A 393 14.44 42.49 -14.34
C GLN A 393 15.21 41.54 -15.25
N LEU A 394 15.20 41.85 -16.55
CA LEU A 394 16.01 41.17 -17.55
C LEU A 394 17.17 42.07 -17.95
N LEU A 395 18.37 41.49 -18.03
CA LEU A 395 19.55 42.15 -18.58
C LEU A 395 20.12 41.31 -19.71
N TRP A 396 20.60 41.98 -20.75
CA TRP A 396 21.39 41.40 -21.82
C TRP A 396 22.78 42.03 -21.78
N ASP A 397 23.84 41.23 -21.60
CA ASP A 397 25.23 41.70 -21.50
C ASP A 397 25.37 42.93 -20.58
N THR A 398 24.76 42.86 -19.38
CA THR A 398 24.68 43.91 -18.34
C THR A 398 23.73 45.09 -18.61
N ARG A 399 23.16 45.22 -19.80
CA ARG A 399 22.15 46.26 -20.12
C ARG A 399 20.77 45.79 -19.72
N VAL A 400 20.04 46.60 -18.94
CA VAL A 400 18.62 46.34 -18.65
C VAL A 400 17.80 46.37 -19.94
N VAL A 401 17.15 45.26 -20.25
CA VAL A 401 16.25 45.08 -21.38
C VAL A 401 14.83 45.41 -20.94
N ALA A 402 14.35 44.72 -19.90
CA ALA A 402 12.99 44.89 -19.41
C ALA A 402 12.95 44.85 -17.88
N THR A 403 11.90 45.44 -17.31
CA THR A 403 11.56 45.29 -15.89
C THR A 403 10.04 45.25 -15.78
N SER A 404 9.51 44.18 -15.18
CA SER A 404 8.06 44.00 -15.07
C SER A 404 7.63 43.71 -13.62
N SER A 405 6.36 44.00 -13.35
CA SER A 405 5.62 43.48 -12.20
C SER A 405 4.96 42.18 -12.64
N LEU A 406 5.09 41.14 -11.84
CA LEU A 406 4.51 39.83 -12.10
C LEU A 406 3.26 39.68 -11.23
N PRO A 407 2.06 39.63 -11.83
CA PRO A 407 0.87 39.21 -11.12
C PRO A 407 1.03 37.76 -10.62
N ARG A 408 0.38 37.47 -9.50
CA ARG A 408 0.39 36.13 -8.89
C ARG A 408 -0.33 35.12 -9.81
N ASP A 409 0.26 33.94 -9.95
CA ASP A 409 -0.26 32.78 -10.66
C ASP A 409 -0.53 33.04 -12.16
N GLU A 410 0.14 34.03 -12.75
CA GLU A 410 0.02 34.37 -14.17
C GLU A 410 1.40 34.36 -14.84
N LEU A 411 1.58 33.52 -15.86
CA LEU A 411 2.80 33.50 -16.66
C LEU A 411 2.92 34.83 -17.39
N THR A 412 3.95 35.59 -17.06
CA THR A 412 4.26 36.86 -17.70
C THR A 412 5.39 36.66 -18.69
N VAL A 413 5.12 36.94 -19.96
CA VAL A 413 6.15 36.94 -21.00
C VAL A 413 6.70 38.35 -21.15
N LEU A 414 7.96 38.53 -20.75
CA LEU A 414 8.68 39.77 -21.02
C LEU A 414 9.29 39.67 -22.41
N GLN A 415 8.89 40.58 -23.30
CA GLN A 415 9.35 40.61 -24.68
C GLN A 415 10.00 41.95 -25.00
N ASP A 416 11.17 41.92 -25.63
CA ASP A 416 11.79 43.11 -26.22
C ASP A 416 12.62 42.74 -27.45
N THR A 417 12.93 43.74 -28.28
CA THR A 417 13.84 43.60 -29.41
C THR A 417 15.20 44.20 -29.06
N ILE A 418 16.23 43.37 -29.12
CA ILE A 418 17.60 43.71 -28.75
C ILE A 418 18.55 43.60 -29.95
N GLU A 419 19.67 44.32 -29.88
CA GLU A 419 20.79 44.12 -30.79
C GLU A 419 21.81 43.20 -30.13
N VAL A 420 22.15 42.10 -30.79
CA VAL A 420 23.13 41.11 -30.35
C VAL A 420 24.37 41.20 -31.23
N GLU A 421 25.47 41.69 -30.66
CA GLU A 421 26.75 41.78 -31.35
C GLU A 421 27.47 40.43 -31.33
N GLY A 422 27.79 39.87 -32.50
CA GLY A 422 28.60 38.65 -32.62
C GLY A 422 27.85 37.32 -32.45
N GLY A 423 26.52 37.32 -32.43
CA GLY A 423 25.70 36.10 -32.46
C GLY A 423 25.66 35.30 -31.15
N ALA A 424 26.11 35.88 -30.03
CA ALA A 424 25.98 35.31 -28.71
C ALA A 424 25.93 36.43 -27.66
N GLY A 425 25.45 36.12 -26.46
CA GLY A 425 25.45 37.03 -25.32
C GLY A 425 24.93 36.35 -24.05
N GLN A 426 24.84 37.12 -22.97
CA GLN A 426 24.35 36.63 -21.68
C GLN A 426 23.01 37.24 -21.31
N LEU A 427 22.02 36.39 -21.11
CA LEU A 427 20.74 36.73 -20.52
C LEU A 427 20.81 36.58 -19.00
N GLU A 428 20.65 37.67 -18.26
CA GLU A 428 20.50 37.66 -16.81
C GLU A 428 19.04 37.92 -16.43
N VAL A 429 18.45 37.02 -15.64
CA VAL A 429 17.10 37.14 -15.10
C VAL A 429 17.21 37.32 -13.59
N ARG A 430 16.65 38.43 -13.06
CA ARG A 430 16.81 38.80 -11.66
C ARG A 430 15.49 39.15 -11.00
N ALA A 431 15.18 38.48 -9.88
CA ALA A 431 14.15 38.94 -8.96
C ALA A 431 14.64 40.14 -8.13
N LEU A 432 13.81 41.19 -8.02
CA LEU A 432 14.14 42.47 -7.38
C LEU A 432 13.57 42.57 -5.97
N GLY A 433 14.30 43.24 -5.07
CA GLY A 433 13.89 43.38 -3.67
C GLY A 433 13.81 42.00 -3.00
N ASP A 434 12.71 41.75 -2.28
CA ASP A 434 12.42 40.48 -1.61
C ASP A 434 11.52 39.56 -2.47
N SER A 435 11.42 39.81 -3.77
CA SER A 435 10.56 39.05 -4.69
C SER A 435 11.10 37.63 -4.91
N THR A 436 10.19 36.66 -4.99
CA THR A 436 10.47 35.32 -5.54
C THR A 436 9.69 35.13 -6.85
N ALA A 437 10.33 34.48 -7.82
CA ALA A 437 9.73 34.17 -9.11
C ALA A 437 10.38 32.90 -9.68
N PHE A 438 9.70 32.20 -10.56
CA PHE A 438 10.27 31.10 -11.33
C PHE A 438 10.61 31.60 -12.73
N LEU A 439 11.81 31.25 -13.19
CA LEU A 439 12.14 31.27 -14.61
C LEU A 439 11.58 30.00 -15.22
N ASP A 440 10.77 30.15 -16.26
CA ASP A 440 10.16 29.03 -16.98
C ASP A 440 10.99 28.69 -18.21
N TRP A 441 11.05 29.62 -19.16
CA TRP A 441 11.74 29.45 -20.43
C TRP A 441 12.25 30.79 -20.98
N TYR A 442 13.13 30.72 -21.97
CA TYR A 442 13.41 31.86 -22.85
C TYR A 442 13.34 31.43 -24.31
N GLU A 443 12.99 32.39 -25.16
CA GLU A 443 12.94 32.23 -26.60
C GLU A 443 13.68 33.36 -27.29
N VAL A 444 14.32 33.01 -28.40
CA VAL A 444 14.96 33.95 -29.30
C VAL A 444 14.38 33.80 -30.68
N GLU A 445 13.95 34.91 -31.26
CA GLU A 445 13.44 34.99 -32.62
C GLU A 445 14.30 35.93 -33.45
N TYR A 446 14.87 35.43 -34.54
CA TYR A 446 15.86 36.14 -35.35
C TYR A 446 15.85 35.63 -36.79
N GLU A 447 16.38 36.43 -37.72
CA GLU A 447 16.62 35.94 -39.08
C GLU A 447 17.85 35.04 -39.05
N ARG A 448 17.68 33.80 -39.47
CA ARG A 448 18.74 32.79 -39.55
C ARG A 448 19.03 32.47 -41.02
N HIS A 449 20.30 32.22 -41.35
CA HIS A 449 20.65 31.73 -42.68
C HIS A 449 20.02 30.35 -42.92
N LEU A 450 19.62 30.08 -44.17
CA LEU A 450 19.19 28.75 -44.61
C LEU A 450 20.42 27.83 -44.75
N SER A 451 21.13 27.59 -43.66
CA SER A 451 22.29 26.71 -43.57
C SER A 451 21.98 25.50 -42.68
N THR A 452 22.48 24.34 -43.11
CA THR A 452 22.33 23.10 -42.34
C THR A 452 23.19 23.07 -41.08
N VAL A 453 22.68 22.40 -40.04
CA VAL A 453 23.44 21.99 -38.87
C VAL A 453 23.49 20.47 -38.87
N ASP A 454 24.69 19.90 -38.79
CA ASP A 454 24.93 18.45 -38.80
C ASP A 454 24.24 17.71 -39.96
N GLY A 455 24.13 18.36 -41.14
CA GLY A 455 23.59 17.77 -42.36
C GLY A 455 22.06 17.67 -42.43
N MET A 456 21.33 18.26 -41.47
CA MET A 456 19.88 18.45 -41.55
C MET A 456 19.50 19.95 -41.41
N LEU A 457 18.40 20.36 -42.04
CA LEU A 457 17.77 21.66 -41.82
C LEU A 457 16.25 21.50 -41.91
N ILE A 458 15.53 21.93 -40.88
CA ILE A 458 14.07 22.03 -40.86
C ILE A 458 13.71 23.49 -40.65
N PHE A 459 12.86 24.04 -41.51
CA PHE A 459 12.52 25.46 -41.48
C PHE A 459 11.11 25.75 -42.00
N ASP A 460 10.54 26.85 -41.55
CA ASP A 460 9.27 27.37 -42.05
C ASP A 460 9.50 28.23 -43.30
N GLY A 461 8.75 27.94 -44.37
CA GLY A 461 8.82 28.65 -45.63
C GLY A 461 8.13 30.02 -45.59
N ALA A 462 8.62 30.96 -46.41
CA ALA A 462 7.98 32.26 -46.62
C ALA A 462 6.49 32.17 -47.00
N SER A 463 5.67 33.06 -46.44
CA SER A 463 4.25 33.21 -46.75
C SER A 463 4.02 33.87 -48.12
N ALA A 464 4.20 33.12 -49.21
CA ALA A 464 3.99 33.57 -50.59
C ALA A 464 3.43 32.43 -51.45
N ASP A 465 2.58 32.76 -52.44
CA ASP A 465 1.97 31.78 -53.38
C ASP A 465 2.98 30.82 -54.01
N ARG A 466 4.21 31.29 -54.27
CA ARG A 466 5.34 30.46 -54.70
C ARG A 466 6.66 31.15 -54.32
N ALA A 467 7.50 30.46 -53.55
CA ALA A 467 8.78 30.99 -53.07
C ALA A 467 9.94 30.10 -53.50
N ALA A 468 11.08 30.72 -53.82
CA ALA A 468 12.33 30.03 -54.14
C ALA A 468 13.31 30.16 -52.98
N TYR A 469 14.04 29.09 -52.67
CA TYR A 469 14.96 29.01 -51.55
C TYR A 469 16.32 28.53 -52.05
N ALA A 470 17.39 28.98 -51.41
CA ALA A 470 18.70 28.37 -51.55
C ALA A 470 19.34 28.13 -50.19
N LEU A 471 19.71 26.86 -49.98
CA LEU A 471 20.13 26.28 -48.72
C LEU A 471 21.61 25.91 -48.84
N THR A 472 22.43 26.17 -47.84
CA THR A 472 23.89 26.02 -47.91
C THR A 472 24.44 25.10 -46.82
N GLY A 473 25.69 24.68 -46.99
CA GLY A 473 26.45 23.96 -45.95
C GLY A 473 26.36 22.44 -46.02
N PHE A 474 25.80 21.86 -47.09
CA PHE A 474 25.71 20.42 -47.24
C PHE A 474 26.96 19.83 -47.90
N ASP A 475 27.51 18.77 -47.32
CA ASP A 475 28.67 18.05 -47.86
C ASP A 475 28.34 17.14 -49.05
N THR A 476 27.09 16.69 -49.13
CA THR A 476 26.54 15.85 -50.22
C THR A 476 25.16 16.35 -50.58
N ALA A 477 24.62 15.94 -51.73
CA ALA A 477 23.30 16.36 -52.16
C ALA A 477 22.24 15.94 -51.12
N PRO A 478 21.55 16.88 -50.47
CA PRO A 478 20.50 16.55 -49.51
C PRO A 478 19.23 16.11 -50.22
N ARG A 479 18.45 15.27 -49.55
CA ARG A 479 17.05 15.00 -49.88
C ARG A 479 16.19 16.11 -49.33
N LEU A 480 15.18 16.53 -50.10
CA LEU A 480 14.29 17.62 -49.76
C LEU A 480 12.85 17.12 -49.62
N PHE A 481 12.19 17.55 -48.56
CA PHE A 481 10.83 17.16 -48.22
C PHE A 481 9.99 18.35 -47.78
N ASP A 482 8.71 18.30 -48.10
CA ASP A 482 7.65 19.06 -47.45
C ASP A 482 7.11 18.25 -46.26
N VAL A 483 7.04 18.90 -45.09
CA VAL A 483 6.60 18.32 -43.81
C VAL A 483 5.45 19.10 -43.17
N SER A 484 4.70 19.87 -43.98
CA SER A 484 3.69 20.81 -43.49
C SER A 484 2.48 20.12 -42.84
N ASP A 485 2.06 18.97 -43.38
CA ASP A 485 0.87 18.22 -42.91
C ASP A 485 1.24 17.10 -41.93
N GLU A 486 2.36 17.23 -41.23
CA GLU A 486 2.93 16.22 -40.29
C GLU A 486 3.35 14.89 -40.95
N GLY A 487 3.06 14.69 -42.24
CA GLY A 487 3.60 13.62 -43.08
C GLY A 487 4.85 14.04 -43.85
N LEU A 488 5.49 13.10 -44.54
CA LEU A 488 6.66 13.34 -45.39
C LEU A 488 6.24 13.38 -46.86
N THR A 489 6.61 14.42 -47.62
CA THR A 489 6.35 14.53 -49.07
C THR A 489 7.62 14.93 -49.82
N GLN A 490 8.13 14.09 -50.74
CA GLN A 490 9.41 14.37 -51.39
C GLN A 490 9.31 15.49 -52.42
N ILE A 491 10.25 16.44 -52.37
CA ILE A 491 10.42 17.48 -53.39
C ILE A 491 11.56 17.07 -54.33
N THR A 492 11.23 16.93 -55.61
CA THR A 492 12.15 16.54 -56.69
C THR A 492 12.49 17.73 -57.58
N GLY A 493 13.47 17.63 -58.49
CA GLY A 493 13.79 18.72 -59.43
C GLY A 493 14.56 19.91 -58.83
N ALA A 494 14.90 19.87 -57.54
CA ALA A 494 15.83 20.81 -56.92
C ALA A 494 17.24 20.70 -57.54
N SER A 495 17.97 21.82 -57.60
CA SER A 495 19.32 21.90 -58.17
C SER A 495 20.36 21.95 -57.06
N PHE A 496 21.29 21.01 -57.03
CA PHE A 496 22.42 21.00 -56.08
C PHE A 496 23.73 21.37 -56.77
N ASP A 497 24.41 22.40 -56.25
CA ASP A 497 25.78 22.74 -56.62
C ASP A 497 26.75 22.09 -55.63
N GLU A 498 27.41 21.00 -56.04
CA GLU A 498 28.37 20.26 -55.23
C GLU A 498 29.58 21.09 -54.80
N THR A 499 29.99 22.10 -55.59
CA THR A 499 31.16 22.92 -55.25
C THR A 499 30.82 23.97 -54.20
N ALA A 500 29.61 24.52 -54.27
CA ALA A 500 29.10 25.49 -53.30
C ALA A 500 28.43 24.83 -52.07
N GLY A 501 28.14 23.53 -52.13
CA GLY A 501 27.33 22.84 -51.12
C GLY A 501 25.93 23.44 -51.00
N GLN A 502 25.36 23.90 -52.12
CA GLN A 502 24.13 24.69 -52.16
C GLN A 502 22.99 23.97 -52.89
N LEU A 503 21.86 23.80 -52.21
CA LEU A 503 20.61 23.29 -52.79
C LEU A 503 19.67 24.46 -53.12
N SER A 504 19.17 24.56 -54.34
CA SER A 504 18.16 25.55 -54.75
C SER A 504 16.86 24.89 -55.20
N PHE A 505 15.72 25.36 -54.70
CA PHE A 505 14.40 24.85 -55.11
C PHE A 505 13.32 25.93 -55.07
N GLN A 506 12.17 25.67 -55.70
CA GLN A 506 10.99 26.52 -55.64
C GLN A 506 9.73 25.69 -55.40
N ALA A 507 8.91 26.07 -54.42
CA ALA A 507 7.68 25.36 -54.07
C ALA A 507 6.49 26.34 -53.98
N ALA A 508 5.29 25.85 -54.32
CA ALA A 508 4.05 26.61 -54.24
C ALA A 508 3.42 26.51 -52.84
N ALA A 509 2.83 27.60 -52.36
CA ALA A 509 2.00 27.56 -51.16
C ALA A 509 0.71 26.78 -51.44
N THR A 510 0.37 25.87 -50.54
CA THR A 510 -1.02 25.43 -50.30
C THR A 510 -1.59 26.24 -49.12
N ASP A 511 -2.88 26.09 -48.83
CA ASP A 511 -3.51 26.75 -47.67
C ASP A 511 -2.73 26.44 -46.37
N GLY A 512 -1.99 27.41 -45.84
CA GLY A 512 -1.20 27.28 -44.60
C GLY A 512 0.26 27.73 -44.72
N MET A 513 0.97 27.73 -43.58
CA MET A 513 2.43 27.95 -43.53
C MET A 513 3.13 26.65 -43.93
N ARG A 514 4.00 26.70 -44.96
CA ARG A 514 4.77 25.54 -45.39
C ARG A 514 5.95 25.28 -44.46
N ARG A 515 6.25 24.01 -44.19
CA ARG A 515 7.46 23.59 -43.45
C ARG A 515 8.24 22.60 -44.31
N TYR A 516 9.56 22.80 -44.43
CA TYR A 516 10.43 21.98 -45.26
C TYR A 516 11.54 21.34 -44.44
N ALA A 517 11.99 20.17 -44.87
CA ALA A 517 13.13 19.45 -44.31
C ALA A 517 14.12 19.10 -45.43
N ALA A 518 15.38 19.48 -45.26
CA ALA A 518 16.48 19.07 -46.12
C ALA A 518 17.48 18.25 -45.29
N VAL A 519 17.85 17.05 -45.76
CA VAL A 519 18.68 16.12 -44.98
C VAL A 519 19.59 15.29 -45.88
N ILE A 520 20.85 15.11 -45.49
CA ILE A 520 21.76 14.16 -46.15
C ILE A 520 21.60 12.76 -45.56
N ASP A 521 21.89 11.72 -46.34
CA ASP A 521 21.64 10.32 -45.94
C ASP A 521 22.36 9.90 -44.64
N SER A 522 23.54 10.47 -44.36
CA SER A 522 24.29 10.21 -43.12
C SER A 522 23.67 10.84 -41.88
N SER A 523 22.76 11.80 -42.05
CA SER A 523 22.09 12.56 -40.99
C SER A 523 20.64 12.11 -40.76
N LEU A 524 20.17 11.10 -41.48
CA LEU A 524 18.89 10.45 -41.20
C LEU A 524 18.90 9.86 -39.79
N MET A 525 17.84 10.13 -39.03
CA MET A 525 17.69 9.66 -37.66
C MET A 525 17.32 8.17 -37.65
N THR A 526 17.68 7.48 -36.58
CA THR A 526 17.29 6.09 -36.33
C THR A 526 16.22 6.04 -35.25
N VAL A 527 15.30 5.10 -35.38
CA VAL A 527 14.24 4.88 -34.39
C VAL A 527 14.85 4.32 -33.09
N SER A 528 14.27 4.64 -31.93
CA SER A 528 14.84 4.20 -30.65
C SER A 528 14.42 2.79 -30.26
N ASN A 529 13.24 2.34 -30.73
CA ASN A 529 12.72 1.00 -30.48
C ASN A 529 11.66 0.62 -31.52
N VAL A 530 11.60 -0.67 -31.88
CA VAL A 530 10.55 -1.27 -32.70
C VAL A 530 10.06 -2.54 -32.02
N GLN A 531 8.76 -2.61 -31.73
CA GLN A 531 8.16 -3.74 -31.02
C GLN A 531 6.88 -4.20 -31.70
N ALA A 532 6.74 -5.51 -31.96
CA ALA A 532 5.46 -6.08 -32.37
C ALA A 532 4.45 -6.03 -31.21
N ARG A 533 3.26 -5.52 -31.52
CA ARG A 533 2.17 -5.28 -30.57
C ARG A 533 0.83 -5.55 -31.26
N SER A 534 -0.25 -5.51 -30.50
CA SER A 534 -1.62 -5.70 -30.99
C SER A 534 -2.47 -4.55 -30.45
N LEU A 535 -3.10 -3.79 -31.35
CA LEU A 535 -3.94 -2.64 -31.00
C LEU A 535 -5.41 -3.02 -30.91
N GLY A 536 -6.12 -2.41 -29.98
CA GLY A 536 -7.56 -2.53 -29.80
C GLY A 536 -8.01 -3.78 -29.05
N GLU A 537 -7.11 -4.52 -28.41
CA GLU A 537 -7.44 -5.72 -27.63
C GLU A 537 -8.35 -5.39 -26.44
N LEU A 538 -8.09 -4.28 -25.75
CA LEU A 538 -8.85 -3.83 -24.58
C LEU A 538 -10.11 -3.04 -24.95
N ARG A 539 -10.19 -2.55 -26.20
CA ARG A 539 -11.37 -1.84 -26.75
C ARG A 539 -12.51 -2.79 -27.16
N GLY A 540 -12.26 -4.10 -27.15
CA GLY A 540 -13.26 -5.13 -27.45
C GLY A 540 -14.23 -5.40 -26.29
N SER A 541 -15.18 -6.32 -26.50
CA SER A 541 -16.07 -6.78 -25.42
C SER A 541 -15.32 -7.73 -24.47
N GLY A 542 -15.17 -7.33 -23.20
CA GLY A 542 -14.58 -8.11 -22.10
C GLY A 542 -15.50 -8.25 -20.88
N GLY A 543 -14.95 -8.62 -19.72
CA GLY A 543 -15.71 -8.81 -18.47
C GLY A 543 -14.86 -9.27 -17.30
N ALA A 544 -14.79 -8.46 -16.23
CA ALA A 544 -14.13 -8.82 -14.97
C ALA A 544 -14.71 -8.00 -13.80
N ASP A 545 -14.87 -8.63 -12.63
CA ASP A 545 -15.21 -7.95 -11.38
C ASP A 545 -13.96 -7.34 -10.72
N TYR A 546 -12.80 -7.97 -10.93
CA TYR A 546 -11.51 -7.63 -10.32
C TYR A 546 -10.43 -7.48 -11.40
N VAL A 547 -9.90 -6.27 -11.56
CA VAL A 547 -8.87 -5.94 -12.57
C VAL A 547 -7.54 -5.67 -11.88
N VAL A 548 -6.51 -6.43 -12.25
CA VAL A 548 -5.12 -6.18 -11.85
C VAL A 548 -4.42 -5.47 -13.00
N ILE A 549 -4.02 -4.23 -12.79
CA ILE A 549 -3.20 -3.47 -13.74
C ILE A 549 -1.77 -3.53 -13.23
N THR A 550 -0.86 -4.11 -14.01
CA THR A 550 0.53 -4.33 -13.61
C THR A 550 1.51 -3.95 -14.70
N HIS A 551 2.79 -3.80 -14.33
CA HIS A 551 3.88 -3.70 -15.28
C HIS A 551 4.48 -5.10 -15.57
N ALA A 552 5.04 -5.30 -16.77
CA ALA A 552 5.61 -6.57 -17.20
C ALA A 552 6.64 -7.16 -16.20
N ASP A 553 7.40 -6.31 -15.51
CA ASP A 553 8.39 -6.70 -14.49
C ASP A 553 7.80 -7.47 -13.31
N PHE A 554 6.50 -7.31 -13.02
CA PHE A 554 5.80 -7.95 -11.90
C PHE A 554 4.78 -8.99 -12.34
N SER A 555 4.72 -9.28 -13.65
CA SER A 555 3.71 -10.15 -14.27
C SER A 555 3.57 -11.52 -13.60
N SER A 556 4.67 -12.14 -13.15
CA SER A 556 4.63 -13.44 -12.45
C SER A 556 3.86 -13.36 -11.13
N ALA A 557 4.22 -12.44 -10.25
CA ALA A 557 3.54 -12.27 -8.96
C ALA A 557 2.08 -11.79 -9.16
N ALA A 558 1.84 -10.91 -10.13
CA ALA A 558 0.49 -10.47 -10.48
C ALA A 558 -0.39 -11.62 -10.99
N GLN A 559 0.19 -12.58 -11.74
CA GLN A 559 -0.52 -13.80 -12.16
C GLN A 559 -0.86 -14.69 -10.97
N ASP A 560 0.07 -14.90 -10.02
CA ASP A 560 -0.20 -15.68 -8.81
C ASP A 560 -1.35 -15.08 -7.98
N LEU A 561 -1.40 -13.75 -7.85
CA LEU A 561 -2.51 -13.04 -7.19
C LEU A 561 -3.83 -13.22 -7.96
N ALA A 562 -3.79 -13.05 -9.28
CA ALA A 562 -4.97 -13.20 -10.13
C ALA A 562 -5.54 -14.62 -10.07
N ASP A 563 -4.69 -15.64 -10.13
CA ASP A 563 -5.06 -17.05 -10.02
C ASP A 563 -5.65 -17.39 -8.66
N TRP A 564 -5.08 -16.84 -7.58
CA TRP A 564 -5.64 -16.97 -6.24
C TRP A 564 -7.05 -16.35 -6.17
N ARG A 565 -7.19 -15.08 -6.57
CA ARG A 565 -8.49 -14.38 -6.49
C ARG A 565 -9.55 -15.02 -7.37
N ALA A 566 -9.19 -15.59 -8.52
CA ALA A 566 -10.12 -16.30 -9.40
C ALA A 566 -10.67 -17.61 -8.79
N THR A 567 -10.10 -18.09 -7.69
CA THR A 567 -10.53 -19.34 -7.02
C THR A 567 -10.95 -19.18 -5.56
N ASP A 568 -10.78 -17.99 -4.98
CA ASP A 568 -11.15 -17.71 -3.59
C ASP A 568 -12.67 -17.53 -3.42
N ASP A 569 -13.34 -18.57 -2.92
CA ASP A 569 -14.78 -18.59 -2.65
C ASP A 569 -15.15 -18.65 -1.16
N ARG A 570 -14.18 -18.40 -0.26
CA ARG A 570 -14.33 -18.62 1.20
C ARG A 570 -15.47 -17.81 1.85
N HIS A 571 -15.70 -16.57 1.37
CA HIS A 571 -16.65 -15.63 1.97
C HIS A 571 -17.67 -15.05 0.99
N ALA A 572 -17.42 -15.20 -0.32
CA ALA A 572 -18.25 -14.72 -1.42
C ALA A 572 -17.92 -15.55 -2.67
N PRO A 573 -18.77 -15.59 -3.71
CA PRO A 573 -18.39 -16.23 -4.98
C PRO A 573 -17.09 -15.63 -5.54
N ALA A 574 -16.19 -16.46 -6.05
CA ALA A 574 -14.94 -15.99 -6.63
C ALA A 574 -15.20 -14.97 -7.78
N PRO A 575 -14.51 -13.82 -7.80
CA PRO A 575 -14.66 -12.82 -8.85
C PRO A 575 -14.17 -13.34 -10.20
N SER A 576 -14.74 -12.79 -11.27
CA SER A 576 -14.07 -12.82 -12.57
C SER A 576 -12.87 -11.87 -12.55
N VAL A 577 -11.70 -12.36 -12.97
CA VAL A 577 -10.43 -11.63 -12.88
C VAL A 577 -9.88 -11.32 -14.26
N ALA A 578 -9.37 -10.10 -14.45
CA ALA A 578 -8.55 -9.72 -15.60
C ALA A 578 -7.19 -9.21 -15.13
N LEU A 579 -6.11 -9.76 -15.69
CA LEU A 579 -4.75 -9.27 -15.53
C LEU A 579 -4.35 -8.50 -16.78
N ILE A 580 -3.99 -7.23 -16.62
CA ILE A 580 -3.73 -6.29 -17.71
C ILE A 580 -2.33 -5.70 -17.54
N ASP A 581 -1.51 -5.81 -18.59
CA ASP A 581 -0.27 -5.07 -18.67
C ASP A 581 -0.59 -3.60 -18.98
N VAL A 582 -0.11 -2.68 -18.14
CA VAL A 582 -0.31 -1.23 -18.32
C VAL A 582 0.18 -0.74 -19.70
N ALA A 583 1.17 -1.42 -20.29
CA ALA A 583 1.62 -1.08 -21.64
C ALA A 583 0.54 -1.31 -22.70
N GLN A 584 -0.36 -2.29 -22.53
CA GLN A 584 -1.51 -2.51 -23.42
C GLN A 584 -2.53 -1.38 -23.30
N ILE A 585 -2.70 -0.83 -22.08
CA ILE A 585 -3.55 0.33 -21.84
C ILE A 585 -3.00 1.55 -22.59
N TYR A 586 -1.70 1.82 -22.53
CA TYR A 586 -1.11 2.94 -23.27
C TYR A 586 -1.29 2.78 -24.78
N ASP A 587 -1.03 1.59 -25.32
CA ASP A 587 -1.23 1.33 -26.75
C ASP A 587 -2.67 1.62 -27.18
N ASP A 588 -3.65 1.14 -26.41
CA ASP A 588 -5.06 1.23 -26.76
C ASP A 588 -5.71 2.57 -26.41
N PHE A 589 -5.23 3.35 -25.44
CA PHE A 589 -5.96 4.53 -24.95
C PHE A 589 -5.19 5.85 -25.12
N SER A 590 -3.87 5.84 -25.27
CA SER A 590 -3.05 7.04 -25.53
C SER A 590 -2.30 7.00 -26.87
N GLY A 591 -2.58 6.01 -27.72
CA GLY A 591 -1.83 5.80 -28.97
C GLY A 591 -0.39 5.33 -28.72
N GLY A 592 -0.14 4.73 -27.55
CA GLY A 592 1.16 4.20 -27.14
C GLY A 592 1.98 5.12 -26.24
N LEU A 593 1.56 6.36 -25.99
CA LEU A 593 2.25 7.31 -25.12
C LEU A 593 2.14 6.90 -23.65
N PHE A 594 3.21 7.07 -22.88
CA PHE A 594 3.10 6.99 -21.42
C PHE A 594 2.28 8.20 -20.92
N ASP A 595 1.04 7.96 -20.52
CA ASP A 595 0.12 8.98 -20.02
C ASP A 595 -0.83 8.34 -18.97
N PRO A 596 -0.85 8.81 -17.71
CA PRO A 596 -1.70 8.24 -16.65
C PRO A 596 -3.19 8.28 -17.00
N THR A 597 -3.64 9.24 -17.81
CA THR A 597 -5.05 9.37 -18.20
C THR A 597 -5.55 8.15 -18.97
N ALA A 598 -4.65 7.44 -19.68
CA ALA A 598 -4.98 6.21 -20.39
C ALA A 598 -5.56 5.13 -19.44
N ILE A 599 -5.08 5.06 -18.20
CA ILE A 599 -5.56 4.11 -17.17
C ILE A 599 -7.02 4.42 -16.82
N ARG A 600 -7.34 5.69 -16.57
CA ARG A 600 -8.72 6.12 -16.30
C ARG A 600 -9.62 5.84 -17.50
N ASP A 601 -9.17 6.19 -18.70
CA ASP A 601 -9.95 6.04 -19.92
C ASP A 601 -10.21 4.55 -20.25
N PHE A 602 -9.25 3.67 -19.95
CA PHE A 602 -9.45 2.22 -19.97
C PHE A 602 -10.51 1.78 -18.95
N LEU A 603 -10.41 2.19 -17.69
CA LEU A 603 -11.39 1.82 -16.67
C LEU A 603 -12.79 2.34 -16.99
N ARG A 604 -12.89 3.53 -17.61
CA ARG A 604 -14.14 4.07 -18.14
C ARG A 604 -14.69 3.22 -19.27
N HIS A 605 -13.84 2.84 -20.23
CA HIS A 605 -14.24 1.94 -21.30
C HIS A 605 -14.73 0.59 -20.76
N ALA A 606 -14.00 0.00 -19.81
CA ALA A 606 -14.37 -1.26 -19.17
C ALA A 606 -15.71 -1.13 -18.41
N HIS A 607 -15.92 -0.04 -17.66
CA HIS A 607 -17.20 0.21 -17.00
C HIS A 607 -18.37 0.25 -18.00
N GLN A 608 -18.19 0.91 -19.14
CA GLN A 608 -19.24 1.10 -20.14
C GLN A 608 -19.50 -0.14 -21.02
N HIS A 609 -18.48 -0.96 -21.29
CA HIS A 609 -18.52 -1.98 -22.35
C HIS A 609 -18.28 -3.41 -21.88
N TRP A 610 -17.72 -3.63 -20.68
CA TRP A 610 -17.47 -4.97 -20.17
C TRP A 610 -18.65 -5.52 -19.37
N SER A 611 -18.80 -6.84 -19.37
CA SER A 611 -19.82 -7.54 -18.58
C SER A 611 -19.24 -8.81 -17.96
N PRO A 612 -19.02 -8.86 -16.63
CA PRO A 612 -19.32 -7.80 -15.66
C PRO A 612 -18.40 -6.58 -15.80
N ALA A 613 -18.90 -5.42 -15.37
CA ALA A 613 -18.10 -4.20 -15.25
C ALA A 613 -17.27 -4.24 -13.96
N PRO A 614 -16.02 -3.74 -13.94
CA PRO A 614 -15.16 -3.83 -12.77
C PRO A 614 -15.76 -3.20 -11.51
N SER A 615 -15.58 -3.88 -10.37
CA SER A 615 -15.88 -3.37 -9.03
C SER A 615 -14.61 -3.12 -8.21
N PHE A 616 -13.53 -3.83 -8.53
CA PHE A 616 -12.23 -3.74 -7.86
C PHE A 616 -11.10 -3.51 -8.86
N VAL A 617 -10.16 -2.62 -8.51
CA VAL A 617 -8.96 -2.31 -9.29
C VAL A 617 -7.73 -2.40 -8.41
N VAL A 618 -6.72 -3.14 -8.85
CA VAL A 618 -5.40 -3.17 -8.23
C VAL A 618 -4.39 -2.50 -9.15
N LEU A 619 -3.70 -1.50 -8.61
CA LEU A 619 -2.51 -0.92 -9.20
C LEU A 619 -1.29 -1.66 -8.65
N PHE A 620 -0.70 -2.54 -9.45
CA PHE A 620 0.41 -3.39 -9.05
C PHE A 620 1.72 -2.87 -9.63
N GLY A 621 2.35 -1.98 -8.88
CA GLY A 621 3.60 -1.30 -9.20
C GLY A 621 3.66 0.06 -8.51
N ASP A 622 4.88 0.55 -8.28
CA ASP A 622 5.12 1.86 -7.68
C ASP A 622 5.17 3.00 -8.72
N GLY A 623 5.19 4.26 -8.27
CA GLY A 623 5.38 5.42 -9.12
C GLY A 623 5.54 6.75 -8.36
N THR A 624 6.07 7.77 -9.03
CA THR A 624 6.49 9.06 -8.45
C THR A 624 5.87 10.26 -9.17
N TYR A 625 5.76 11.42 -8.49
CA TYR A 625 5.34 12.68 -9.13
C TYR A 625 6.30 13.14 -10.26
N ASP A 626 7.56 12.70 -10.20
CA ASP A 626 8.57 13.02 -11.20
C ASP A 626 8.53 12.06 -12.41
N TYR A 627 7.53 12.26 -13.28
CA TYR A 627 7.27 11.37 -14.43
C TYR A 627 8.44 11.26 -15.42
N ARG A 628 9.20 12.35 -15.62
CA ARG A 628 10.30 12.43 -16.60
C ARG A 628 11.68 12.32 -15.95
N ASN A 629 11.75 12.01 -14.65
CA ASN A 629 12.99 11.92 -13.86
C ASN A 629 13.83 13.21 -13.94
N HIS A 630 13.18 14.36 -13.76
CA HIS A 630 13.81 15.67 -13.70
C HIS A 630 14.73 15.84 -12.48
N SER A 631 14.44 15.17 -11.34
CA SER A 631 15.29 15.15 -10.15
C SER A 631 16.57 14.32 -10.35
N GLY A 632 16.54 13.36 -11.28
CA GLY A 632 17.59 12.36 -11.47
C GLY A 632 17.57 11.22 -10.46
N THR A 633 16.61 11.21 -9.52
CA THR A 633 16.47 10.19 -8.47
C THR A 633 15.23 9.31 -8.62
N SER A 634 14.30 9.63 -9.54
CA SER A 634 13.11 8.80 -9.74
C SER A 634 13.51 7.36 -10.13
N PRO A 635 13.03 6.34 -9.40
CA PRO A 635 13.26 4.93 -9.73
C PRO A 635 12.50 4.51 -10.99
N GLY A 636 11.58 5.35 -11.48
CA GLY A 636 10.69 5.08 -12.60
C GLY A 636 9.22 4.98 -12.16
N ASN A 637 8.33 4.96 -13.14
CA ASN A 637 6.90 4.80 -12.94
C ASN A 637 6.43 3.48 -13.56
N TRP A 638 6.25 2.45 -12.74
CA TRP A 638 5.61 1.20 -13.17
C TRP A 638 4.10 1.38 -13.32
N ILE A 639 3.47 2.00 -12.32
CA ILE A 639 2.08 2.47 -12.39
C ILE A 639 2.04 3.90 -11.87
N PRO A 640 1.85 4.92 -12.73
CA PRO A 640 1.95 6.31 -12.32
C PRO A 640 0.90 6.70 -11.25
N PRO A 641 1.24 7.53 -10.26
CA PRO A 641 0.26 8.22 -9.45
C PRO A 641 -0.47 9.29 -10.28
N TYR A 642 -1.62 9.77 -9.81
CA TYR A 642 -2.23 10.99 -10.32
C TYR A 642 -1.91 12.18 -9.41
N GLU A 643 -1.30 13.20 -10.01
CA GLU A 643 -0.91 14.47 -9.36
C GLU A 643 -1.92 15.60 -9.65
N ASP A 644 -2.34 16.31 -8.62
CA ASP A 644 -3.27 17.45 -8.66
C ASP A 644 -2.79 18.56 -7.71
N GLY A 645 -1.93 19.45 -8.22
CA GLY A 645 -1.26 20.49 -7.44
C GLY A 645 -0.42 19.88 -6.31
N VAL A 646 -0.80 20.15 -5.07
CA VAL A 646 -0.14 19.61 -3.85
C VAL A 646 -0.72 18.28 -3.37
N SER A 647 -1.58 17.65 -4.17
CA SER A 647 -2.29 16.41 -3.85
C SER A 647 -1.89 15.26 -4.77
N THR A 648 -1.80 14.06 -4.21
CA THR A 648 -1.53 12.81 -4.94
C THR A 648 -2.58 11.77 -4.56
N TYR A 649 -3.29 11.17 -5.52
CA TYR A 649 -4.31 10.16 -5.20
C TYR A 649 -4.71 9.28 -6.38
N ASP A 650 -4.81 7.96 -6.15
CA ASP A 650 -5.16 6.99 -7.20
C ASP A 650 -6.66 6.94 -7.52
N GLU A 651 -7.54 7.41 -6.63
CA GLU A 651 -8.99 7.26 -6.84
C GLU A 651 -9.50 7.98 -8.10
N TRP A 652 -8.74 8.95 -8.61
CA TRP A 652 -9.05 9.66 -9.85
C TRP A 652 -9.22 8.71 -11.04
N TYR A 653 -8.48 7.60 -11.07
CA TYR A 653 -8.63 6.56 -12.09
C TYR A 653 -10.03 5.92 -12.10
N THR A 654 -10.78 6.04 -11.00
CA THR A 654 -12.13 5.48 -10.84
C THR A 654 -13.27 6.48 -11.05
N TYR A 655 -12.97 7.72 -11.45
CA TYR A 655 -13.98 8.71 -11.85
C TYR A 655 -14.41 8.46 -13.30
N VAL A 656 -15.33 7.51 -13.49
CA VAL A 656 -15.67 6.96 -14.81
C VAL A 656 -17.10 7.22 -15.25
N SER A 657 -17.97 7.70 -14.36
CA SER A 657 -19.36 8.04 -14.68
C SER A 657 -19.74 9.47 -14.29
N GLY A 658 -20.69 10.07 -15.03
CA GLY A 658 -21.42 11.28 -14.61
C GLY A 658 -20.75 12.65 -14.72
N ASP A 659 -19.52 12.75 -15.25
CA ASP A 659 -18.69 13.98 -15.23
C ASP A 659 -18.63 14.60 -13.81
N ASP A 660 -18.43 13.75 -12.80
CA ASP A 660 -18.31 14.16 -11.40
C ASP A 660 -17.03 13.59 -10.74
N THR A 661 -16.99 13.60 -9.41
CA THR A 661 -15.82 13.16 -8.63
C THR A 661 -16.22 12.08 -7.63
N LEU A 662 -17.23 11.28 -7.96
CA LEU A 662 -17.61 10.10 -7.20
C LEU A 662 -16.75 8.93 -7.70
N PRO A 663 -15.99 8.27 -6.82
CA PRO A 663 -15.31 7.04 -7.20
C PRO A 663 -16.35 5.94 -7.49
N ASP A 664 -16.20 5.24 -8.61
CA ASP A 664 -17.15 4.21 -9.08
C ASP A 664 -16.69 2.76 -8.78
N MET A 665 -15.43 2.60 -8.36
CA MET A 665 -14.75 1.32 -8.14
C MET A 665 -13.89 1.37 -6.88
N ALA A 666 -13.75 0.23 -6.20
CA ALA A 666 -12.83 0.10 -5.06
C ALA A 666 -11.40 -0.10 -5.60
N ILE A 667 -10.49 0.80 -5.23
CA ILE A 667 -9.11 0.78 -5.72
C ILE A 667 -8.10 0.59 -4.57
N GLY A 668 -7.03 -0.14 -4.85
CA GLY A 668 -5.87 -0.27 -3.96
C GLY A 668 -4.57 -0.41 -4.75
N ARG A 669 -3.44 -0.07 -4.12
CA ARG A 669 -2.11 -0.11 -4.70
C ARG A 669 -1.22 -1.10 -3.97
N LEU A 670 -0.55 -1.97 -4.72
CA LEU A 670 0.59 -2.76 -4.26
C LEU A 670 1.86 -2.07 -4.77
N SER A 671 2.41 -1.15 -3.96
CA SER A 671 3.64 -0.42 -4.29
C SER A 671 4.83 -1.37 -4.16
N VAL A 672 5.45 -1.68 -5.30
CA VAL A 672 6.63 -2.54 -5.40
C VAL A 672 7.54 -2.02 -6.51
N GLN A 673 8.85 -2.15 -6.31
CA GLN A 673 9.88 -1.69 -7.23
C GLN A 673 10.72 -2.85 -7.78
N THR A 674 10.57 -4.06 -7.21
CA THR A 674 11.28 -5.27 -7.65
C THR A 674 10.38 -6.50 -7.68
N ALA A 675 10.76 -7.50 -8.49
CA ALA A 675 10.03 -8.77 -8.56
C ALA A 675 10.01 -9.53 -7.22
N ASP A 676 11.06 -9.43 -6.41
CA ASP A 676 11.13 -10.08 -5.10
C ASP A 676 10.18 -9.43 -4.08
N GLU A 677 10.06 -8.10 -4.10
CA GLU A 677 9.06 -7.38 -3.32
C GLU A 677 7.64 -7.76 -3.77
N ALA A 678 7.40 -7.83 -5.09
CA ALA A 678 6.13 -8.25 -5.67
C ALA A 678 5.72 -9.65 -5.17
N GLN A 679 6.63 -10.62 -5.24
CA GLN A 679 6.36 -11.97 -4.76
C GLN A 679 6.13 -11.99 -3.24
N THR A 680 6.94 -11.25 -2.47
CA THR A 680 6.79 -11.18 -1.01
C THR A 680 5.42 -10.66 -0.60
N VAL A 681 4.90 -9.63 -1.28
CA VAL A 681 3.57 -9.08 -1.00
C VAL A 681 2.46 -10.07 -1.38
N VAL A 682 2.58 -10.72 -2.54
CA VAL A 682 1.58 -11.70 -3.02
C VAL A 682 1.55 -12.94 -2.14
N ASP A 683 2.70 -13.50 -1.78
CA ASP A 683 2.80 -14.64 -0.88
C ASP A 683 2.12 -14.33 0.47
N LYS A 684 2.33 -13.12 1.00
CA LYS A 684 1.65 -12.67 2.24
C LYS A 684 0.14 -12.61 2.08
N LEU A 685 -0.38 -12.06 0.97
CA LEU A 685 -1.82 -12.01 0.69
C LEU A 685 -2.43 -13.42 0.61
N ILE A 686 -1.78 -14.31 -0.14
CA ILE A 686 -2.24 -15.70 -0.31
C ILE A 686 -2.17 -16.46 1.02
N ASP A 687 -1.09 -16.32 1.80
CA ASP A 687 -0.93 -17.01 3.08
C ASP A 687 -1.90 -16.53 4.14
N TYR A 688 -2.14 -15.21 4.22
CA TYR A 688 -3.11 -14.61 5.12
C TYR A 688 -4.51 -15.18 4.90
N ASP A 689 -4.82 -15.48 3.65
CA ASP A 689 -6.11 -16.00 3.24
C ASP A 689 -6.21 -17.53 3.37
N ARG A 690 -5.23 -18.25 2.84
CA ARG A 690 -5.29 -19.70 2.62
C ARG A 690 -4.79 -20.50 3.81
N THR A 691 -3.81 -19.99 4.54
CA THR A 691 -3.17 -20.71 5.65
C THR A 691 -2.95 -19.84 6.88
N PRO A 692 -3.95 -19.04 7.33
CA PRO A 692 -3.75 -18.06 8.39
C PRO A 692 -3.12 -18.69 9.62
N GLU A 693 -2.18 -17.97 10.25
CA GLU A 693 -1.69 -18.37 11.56
C GLU A 693 -2.81 -18.19 12.58
N LEU A 694 -3.39 -19.28 13.07
CA LEU A 694 -4.49 -19.23 14.02
C LEU A 694 -4.01 -18.73 15.40
N GLY A 695 -4.71 -17.75 15.96
CA GLY A 695 -4.43 -17.28 17.32
C GLY A 695 -5.35 -16.17 17.79
N PRO A 696 -5.28 -15.80 19.09
CA PRO A 696 -6.11 -14.75 19.68
C PRO A 696 -6.05 -13.40 18.96
N TRP A 697 -4.98 -13.11 18.22
CA TRP A 697 -4.86 -11.91 17.39
C TRP A 697 -6.02 -11.73 16.40
N GLN A 698 -6.60 -12.83 15.91
CA GLN A 698 -7.78 -12.81 15.02
C GLN A 698 -9.02 -12.24 15.74
N GLY A 699 -9.07 -12.32 17.07
CA GLY A 699 -10.13 -11.78 17.91
C GLY A 699 -9.83 -10.42 18.53
N ARG A 700 -8.73 -9.75 18.14
CA ARG A 700 -8.20 -8.54 18.79
C ARG A 700 -8.15 -7.34 17.85
N ILE A 701 -8.49 -6.17 18.36
CA ILE A 701 -8.31 -4.86 17.73
C ILE A 701 -7.37 -4.02 18.60
N LEU A 702 -6.45 -3.31 17.96
CA LEU A 702 -5.56 -2.35 18.61
C LEU A 702 -5.97 -0.92 18.23
N LEU A 703 -6.31 -0.10 19.23
CA LEU A 703 -6.61 1.31 19.06
C LEU A 703 -5.52 2.13 19.75
N VAL A 704 -4.76 2.88 18.96
CA VAL A 704 -3.60 3.64 19.42
C VAL A 704 -3.89 5.13 19.22
N ALA A 705 -3.75 5.92 20.29
CA ALA A 705 -4.02 7.35 20.26
C ALA A 705 -2.79 8.14 20.68
N ASP A 706 -2.55 9.23 19.96
CA ASP A 706 -1.54 10.22 20.29
C ASP A 706 -1.80 10.86 21.68
N ASP A 707 -0.78 11.52 22.21
CA ASP A 707 -0.92 12.22 23.48
C ASP A 707 -1.48 13.65 23.29
N THR A 708 -1.33 14.47 24.33
CA THR A 708 -1.84 15.85 24.33
C THR A 708 -0.75 16.89 24.03
N PHE A 709 0.46 16.47 23.67
CA PHE A 709 1.63 17.31 23.43
C PHE A 709 1.83 17.54 21.93
N ASN A 710 1.96 18.80 21.56
CA ASN A 710 2.31 19.18 20.21
C ASN A 710 3.71 19.83 20.22
N ALA A 711 4.67 19.22 19.53
CA ALA A 711 6.04 19.72 19.49
C ALA A 711 6.17 21.03 18.70
N ASP A 712 5.32 21.23 17.70
CA ASP A 712 5.30 22.43 16.84
C ASP A 712 4.53 23.58 17.50
N GLU A 713 3.52 23.25 18.32
CA GLU A 713 2.74 24.20 19.12
C GLU A 713 2.70 23.82 20.61
N PRO A 714 3.80 23.94 21.39
CA PRO A 714 3.89 23.45 22.77
C PRO A 714 2.92 24.10 23.78
N HIS A 715 2.19 25.14 23.35
CA HIS A 715 1.18 25.84 24.14
C HIS A 715 -0.24 25.31 23.92
N LEU A 716 -0.48 24.58 22.82
CA LEU A 716 -1.74 23.91 22.56
C LEU A 716 -1.75 22.55 23.26
N ILE A 717 -2.92 22.18 23.78
CA ILE A 717 -3.18 20.85 24.32
C ILE A 717 -4.16 20.16 23.40
N GLU A 718 -3.78 18.99 22.90
CA GLU A 718 -4.56 18.26 21.90
C GLU A 718 -5.31 17.09 22.55
N THR A 719 -6.30 17.38 23.38
CA THR A 719 -7.14 16.33 24.01
C THR A 719 -7.98 15.53 23.00
N MET A 720 -8.11 16.04 21.76
CA MET A 720 -8.99 15.51 20.72
C MET A 720 -8.64 14.07 20.30
N PHE A 721 -7.36 13.71 20.19
CA PHE A 721 -6.98 12.36 19.73
C PHE A 721 -7.48 11.26 20.66
N THR A 722 -7.35 11.46 21.97
CA THR A 722 -7.86 10.52 22.97
C THR A 722 -9.39 10.53 23.01
N HIS A 723 -10.04 11.70 22.95
CA HIS A 723 -11.51 11.78 22.95
C HIS A 723 -12.15 11.10 21.74
N ASP A 724 -11.61 11.33 20.55
CA ASP A 724 -12.11 10.73 19.32
C ASP A 724 -11.81 9.23 19.24
N SER A 725 -10.73 8.78 19.88
CA SER A 725 -10.46 7.34 20.07
C SER A 725 -11.49 6.68 20.99
N GLU A 726 -11.87 7.33 22.10
CA GLU A 726 -12.95 6.83 22.96
C GLU A 726 -14.30 6.78 22.24
N ASP A 727 -14.57 7.76 21.38
CA ASP A 727 -15.76 7.77 20.51
C ASP A 727 -15.76 6.59 19.52
N LEU A 728 -14.63 6.33 18.85
CA LEU A 728 -14.45 5.15 17.99
C LEU A 728 -14.68 3.85 18.78
N ALA A 729 -14.01 3.70 19.92
CA ALA A 729 -14.10 2.53 20.78
C ALA A 729 -15.54 2.22 21.22
N ALA A 730 -16.29 3.25 21.59
CA ALA A 730 -17.64 3.09 22.13
C ALA A 730 -18.70 2.84 21.03
N GLN A 731 -18.45 3.26 19.79
CA GLN A 731 -19.53 3.39 18.79
C GLN A 731 -19.27 2.66 17.48
N PHE A 732 -18.02 2.51 17.07
CA PHE A 732 -17.65 2.03 15.74
C PHE A 732 -16.83 0.74 15.77
N MET A 733 -16.27 0.37 16.92
CA MET A 733 -15.58 -0.90 17.10
C MET A 733 -16.56 -2.06 17.33
N PRO A 734 -16.28 -3.27 16.82
CA PRO A 734 -17.14 -4.42 17.02
C PRO A 734 -17.17 -4.83 18.50
N PRO A 735 -18.33 -4.88 19.15
CA PRO A 735 -18.42 -5.28 20.56
C PRO A 735 -18.00 -6.74 20.78
N GLY A 736 -18.09 -7.56 19.72
CA GLY A 736 -17.76 -8.98 19.76
C GLY A 736 -16.28 -9.32 19.60
N LEU A 737 -15.35 -8.36 19.58
CA LEU A 737 -13.89 -8.59 19.56
C LEU A 737 -13.23 -7.87 20.74
N ASP A 738 -12.06 -8.33 21.16
CA ASP A 738 -11.32 -7.70 22.26
C ASP A 738 -10.63 -6.43 21.77
N LEU A 739 -10.84 -5.33 22.50
CA LEU A 739 -10.26 -4.03 22.18
C LEU A 739 -9.13 -3.71 23.15
N GLU A 740 -7.93 -3.54 22.62
CA GLU A 740 -6.78 -3.04 23.35
C GLU A 740 -6.53 -1.57 23.03
N LYS A 741 -6.45 -0.75 24.07
CA LYS A 741 -6.19 0.69 23.96
C LYS A 741 -4.75 0.98 24.35
N LEU A 742 -4.01 1.64 23.47
CA LEU A 742 -2.65 2.11 23.74
C LEU A 742 -2.63 3.64 23.58
N TYR A 743 -2.92 4.35 24.68
CA TYR A 743 -2.98 5.82 24.67
C TYR A 743 -1.69 6.42 25.19
N LEU A 744 -1.05 7.25 24.37
CA LEU A 744 0.28 7.77 24.69
C LEU A 744 0.26 8.65 25.94
N VAL A 745 -0.87 9.25 26.30
CA VAL A 745 -1.06 10.05 27.52
C VAL A 745 -0.75 9.28 28.82
N GLU A 746 -0.80 7.94 28.78
CA GLU A 746 -0.47 7.06 29.92
C GLU A 746 1.04 6.89 30.14
N PHE A 747 1.86 7.17 29.13
CA PHE A 747 3.28 6.88 29.16
C PHE A 747 4.11 8.12 29.53
N PRO A 748 5.14 7.97 30.37
CA PRO A 748 5.98 9.07 30.79
C PRO A 748 6.94 9.51 29.67
N PHE A 749 7.22 10.82 29.64
CA PHE A 749 8.27 11.38 28.78
C PHE A 749 9.67 11.06 29.31
N THR A 750 10.59 10.80 28.39
CA THR A 750 12.04 10.86 28.59
C THR A 750 12.61 11.89 27.61
N GLY A 751 12.86 13.11 28.10
CA GLY A 751 13.10 14.24 27.20
C GLY A 751 11.82 14.58 26.43
N ARG A 752 11.85 14.51 25.10
CA ARG A 752 10.68 14.69 24.22
C ARG A 752 10.08 13.37 23.72
N PHE A 753 10.65 12.24 24.09
CA PHE A 753 10.27 10.92 23.56
C PHE A 753 9.54 10.10 24.61
N LYS A 754 8.83 9.05 24.16
CA LYS A 754 8.17 8.06 25.04
C LYS A 754 8.68 6.65 24.75
N PRO A 755 9.89 6.28 25.21
CA PRO A 755 10.49 4.99 24.88
C PRO A 755 9.67 3.79 25.39
N THR A 756 9.02 3.89 26.55
CA THR A 756 8.15 2.82 27.05
C THR A 756 6.87 2.66 26.22
N ALA A 757 6.36 3.74 25.61
CA ALA A 757 5.26 3.68 24.65
C ALA A 757 5.70 3.04 23.34
N ARG A 758 6.90 3.38 22.84
CA ARG A 758 7.52 2.71 21.68
C ARG A 758 7.62 1.20 21.90
N ASP A 759 8.16 0.78 23.04
CA ASP A 759 8.31 -0.65 23.34
C ASP A 759 6.96 -1.35 23.47
N ALA A 760 5.95 -0.68 24.05
CA ALA A 760 4.58 -1.20 24.12
C ALA A 760 3.92 -1.31 22.73
N PHE A 761 4.09 -0.31 21.87
CA PHE A 761 3.59 -0.32 20.50
C PHE A 761 4.22 -1.46 19.69
N VAL A 762 5.54 -1.61 19.70
CA VAL A 762 6.26 -2.69 18.99
C VAL A 762 5.82 -4.06 19.50
N ARG A 763 5.66 -4.24 20.81
CA ARG A 763 5.12 -5.50 21.37
C ARG A 763 3.70 -5.77 20.89
N ALA A 764 2.79 -4.80 21.01
CA ALA A 764 1.39 -4.97 20.60
C ALA A 764 1.27 -5.26 19.10
N PHE A 765 2.09 -4.62 18.26
CA PHE A 765 2.19 -4.91 16.83
C PHE A 765 2.65 -6.35 16.58
N ASN A 766 3.69 -6.82 17.30
CA ASN A 766 4.23 -8.18 17.20
C ASN A 766 3.28 -9.28 17.68
N ASP A 767 2.49 -9.00 18.71
CA ASP A 767 1.43 -9.89 19.19
C ASP A 767 0.29 -10.03 18.16
N GLY A 768 0.11 -9.02 17.31
CA GLY A 768 -0.86 -9.00 16.21
C GLY A 768 -2.27 -8.60 16.62
N ALA A 769 -3.04 -8.13 15.64
CA ALA A 769 -4.46 -7.78 15.74
C ALA A 769 -5.08 -7.91 14.34
N VAL A 770 -6.40 -8.02 14.22
CA VAL A 770 -7.04 -7.96 12.89
C VAL A 770 -7.05 -6.55 12.31
N LEU A 771 -7.13 -5.55 13.20
CA LEU A 771 -7.14 -4.13 12.86
C LEU A 771 -6.31 -3.36 13.87
N LEU A 772 -5.46 -2.48 13.36
CA LEU A 772 -4.78 -1.43 14.12
C LEU A 772 -5.31 -0.07 13.61
N THR A 773 -5.91 0.72 14.49
CA THR A 773 -6.34 2.09 14.18
C THR A 773 -5.45 3.07 14.93
N TRP A 774 -4.71 3.90 14.20
CA TRP A 774 -3.91 5.01 14.73
C TRP A 774 -4.70 6.31 14.61
N VAL A 775 -4.80 7.07 15.70
CA VAL A 775 -5.44 8.39 15.76
C VAL A 775 -4.43 9.39 16.31
N GLY A 776 -3.86 10.23 15.45
CA GLY A 776 -2.74 11.07 15.87
C GLY A 776 -2.01 11.80 14.76
N HIS A 777 -0.86 12.33 15.10
CA HIS A 777 0.10 12.89 14.15
C HIS A 777 0.94 11.80 13.48
N GLY A 778 1.51 12.13 12.33
CA GLY A 778 2.40 11.24 11.61
C GLY A 778 3.04 11.94 10.42
N ASN A 779 4.08 11.32 9.90
CA ASN A 779 4.64 11.63 8.58
C ASN A 779 5.01 10.32 7.88
N SER A 780 5.66 10.40 6.72
CA SER A 780 6.00 9.24 5.90
C SER A 780 6.88 8.22 6.61
N ARG A 781 7.53 8.54 7.73
CA ARG A 781 8.49 7.65 8.42
C ARG A 781 8.35 7.57 9.93
N VAL A 782 7.44 8.32 10.55
CA VAL A 782 7.32 8.42 12.01
C VAL A 782 5.85 8.41 12.45
N PHE A 783 5.54 7.61 13.47
CA PHE A 783 4.33 7.73 14.28
C PHE A 783 4.60 8.63 15.49
N ALA A 784 3.77 9.67 15.65
CA ALA A 784 3.78 10.65 16.75
C ALA A 784 5.06 11.50 16.89
N HIS A 785 4.95 12.68 17.51
CA HIS A 785 6.12 13.51 17.83
C HIS A 785 7.07 12.84 18.84
N GLU A 786 6.53 11.91 19.63
CA GLU A 786 7.20 11.19 20.71
C GLU A 786 8.02 9.99 20.20
N HIS A 787 7.99 9.74 18.88
CA HIS A 787 8.70 8.67 18.19
C HIS A 787 8.34 7.27 18.74
N ILE A 788 7.05 6.93 18.72
CA ILE A 788 6.61 5.59 19.13
C ILE A 788 6.92 4.52 18.08
N PHE A 789 7.17 4.94 16.84
CA PHE A 789 7.74 4.10 15.79
C PHE A 789 8.43 4.98 14.75
N VAL A 790 9.71 4.74 14.53
CA VAL A 790 10.54 5.43 13.52
C VAL A 790 11.02 4.40 12.51
N LEU A 791 10.52 4.49 11.28
CA LEU A 791 10.68 3.47 10.25
C LEU A 791 12.13 2.99 10.05
N PRO A 792 13.13 3.87 9.80
CA PRO A 792 14.52 3.42 9.57
C PRO A 792 15.19 2.74 10.78
N THR A 793 14.72 2.96 12.02
CA THR A 793 15.34 2.36 13.22
C THR A 793 14.55 1.19 13.78
N ASP A 794 13.22 1.18 13.59
CA ASP A 794 12.31 0.33 14.36
C ASP A 794 11.71 -0.80 13.51
N LEU A 795 11.75 -0.72 12.18
CA LEU A 795 11.22 -1.76 11.30
C LEU A 795 11.82 -3.14 11.57
N GLN A 796 13.11 -3.20 11.94
CA GLN A 796 13.76 -4.46 12.31
C GLN A 796 13.22 -5.10 13.60
N ALA A 797 12.54 -4.34 14.45
CA ALA A 797 11.87 -4.86 15.63
C ALA A 797 10.48 -5.45 15.32
N ILE A 798 9.95 -5.24 14.10
CA ILE A 798 8.70 -5.85 13.65
C ILE A 798 8.96 -7.28 13.16
N ASP A 799 8.35 -8.23 13.85
CA ASP A 799 8.47 -9.68 13.64
C ASP A 799 7.17 -10.39 14.08
N ASN A 800 6.03 -9.87 13.61
CA ASN A 800 4.70 -10.43 13.86
C ASN A 800 4.40 -11.70 13.04
N SER A 801 5.38 -12.21 12.27
CA SER A 801 5.21 -13.38 11.41
C SER A 801 3.96 -13.25 10.52
N ARG A 802 3.00 -14.19 10.58
CA ARG A 802 1.78 -14.15 9.76
C ARG A 802 0.58 -13.54 10.48
N ARG A 803 0.79 -12.90 11.65
CA ARG A 803 -0.23 -12.18 12.42
C ARG A 803 -0.31 -10.72 11.94
N LEU A 804 -0.70 -10.56 10.68
CA LEU A 804 -0.61 -9.30 9.94
C LEU A 804 -1.83 -8.39 10.22
N PRO A 805 -1.70 -7.27 10.96
CA PRO A 805 -2.79 -6.33 11.10
C PRO A 805 -3.08 -5.63 9.78
N PHE A 806 -4.35 -5.33 9.54
CA PHE A 806 -4.72 -4.24 8.65
C PHE A 806 -4.61 -2.93 9.42
N VAL A 807 -4.05 -1.88 8.82
CA VAL A 807 -3.79 -0.61 9.51
C VAL A 807 -4.68 0.49 8.93
N PHE A 808 -5.39 1.23 9.80
CA PHE A 808 -6.04 2.48 9.43
C PHE A 808 -5.35 3.64 10.17
N ALA A 809 -4.74 4.57 9.43
CA ALA A 809 -4.11 5.75 10.01
C ALA A 809 -4.99 6.99 9.84
N ALA A 810 -5.66 7.43 10.89
CA ALA A 810 -6.31 8.73 10.97
C ALA A 810 -5.28 9.85 11.21
N ALA A 811 -4.28 9.92 10.32
CA ALA A 811 -3.15 10.84 10.36
C ALA A 811 -2.79 11.33 8.95
N SER A 812 -2.12 12.47 8.90
CA SER A 812 -1.66 13.13 7.67
C SER A 812 -0.35 12.51 7.13
N GLN A 813 -0.13 12.59 5.81
CA GLN A 813 1.18 12.36 5.16
C GLN A 813 1.91 11.05 5.49
N MET A 814 1.21 10.01 5.93
CA MET A 814 1.88 8.74 6.24
C MET A 814 2.19 7.92 4.98
N GLY A 815 1.44 8.10 3.89
CA GLY A 815 1.56 7.35 2.64
C GLY A 815 2.08 8.17 1.47
N VAL A 816 3.14 8.95 1.66
CA VAL A 816 3.83 9.73 0.60
C VAL A 816 4.60 8.77 -0.31
N PHE A 817 3.87 7.97 -1.08
CA PHE A 817 4.43 6.87 -1.87
C PHE A 817 5.11 7.31 -3.17
N ASP A 818 4.84 8.55 -3.57
CA ASP A 818 5.35 9.13 -4.80
C ASP A 818 6.67 9.89 -4.62
N ASP A 819 7.29 9.76 -3.44
CA ASP A 819 8.62 10.27 -3.14
C ASP A 819 9.68 9.43 -3.89
N PRO A 820 10.47 10.03 -4.79
CA PRO A 820 11.45 9.29 -5.58
C PRO A 820 12.62 8.76 -4.75
N ASP A 821 12.86 9.29 -3.55
CA ASP A 821 14.04 8.97 -2.76
C ASP A 821 13.76 7.93 -1.66
N LEU A 822 12.50 7.81 -1.20
CA LEU A 822 12.18 7.13 0.05
C LEU A 822 10.84 6.39 0.04
N ASP A 823 10.85 5.13 0.47
CA ASP A 823 9.63 4.42 0.88
C ASP A 823 8.92 5.13 2.04
N SER A 824 7.61 5.29 1.90
CA SER A 824 6.70 5.68 2.97
C SER A 824 6.36 4.52 3.91
N MET A 825 5.78 4.84 5.07
CA MET A 825 5.38 3.90 6.11
C MET A 825 4.55 2.72 5.59
N PRO A 826 3.47 2.91 4.82
CA PRO A 826 2.68 1.79 4.31
C PRO A 826 3.48 0.91 3.35
N GLU A 827 4.32 1.48 2.50
CA GLU A 827 5.13 0.72 1.52
C GLU A 827 6.09 -0.21 2.23
N ALA A 828 6.85 0.33 3.20
CA ALA A 828 7.81 -0.45 3.95
C ALA A 828 7.14 -1.54 4.81
N LEU A 829 6.00 -1.26 5.45
CA LEU A 829 5.27 -2.25 6.26
C LEU A 829 4.60 -3.33 5.40
N VAL A 830 4.02 -2.99 4.25
CA VAL A 830 3.38 -3.95 3.35
C VAL A 830 4.42 -4.78 2.60
N LYS A 831 5.63 -4.26 2.33
CA LYS A 831 6.73 -5.03 1.71
C LYS A 831 7.56 -5.85 2.72
N TRP A 832 7.39 -5.65 4.02
CA TRP A 832 8.25 -6.29 5.03
C TRP A 832 8.15 -7.83 5.05
N PRO A 833 9.24 -8.59 4.85
CA PRO A 833 9.17 -10.05 4.73
C PRO A 833 8.97 -10.80 6.05
N ARG A 834 9.31 -10.20 7.20
CA ARG A 834 9.16 -10.83 8.53
C ARG A 834 7.82 -10.53 9.21
N GLY A 835 6.89 -9.93 8.47
CA GLY A 835 5.57 -9.58 8.97
C GLY A 835 5.09 -8.25 8.38
N GLY A 836 4.94 -7.24 9.23
CA GLY A 836 4.43 -5.93 8.86
C GLY A 836 2.91 -5.92 8.82
N ALA A 837 2.33 -5.25 7.83
CA ALA A 837 0.87 -5.13 7.67
C ALA A 837 0.37 -5.94 6.47
N ILE A 838 -0.88 -6.42 6.52
CA ILE A 838 -1.55 -7.02 5.34
C ILE A 838 -2.03 -5.95 4.36
N GLY A 839 -2.23 -4.74 4.86
CA GLY A 839 -2.58 -3.54 4.10
C GLY A 839 -2.72 -2.35 5.04
N MET A 840 -2.65 -1.15 4.48
CA MET A 840 -2.73 0.11 5.24
C MET A 840 -3.54 1.16 4.48
N ILE A 841 -4.43 1.86 5.17
CA ILE A 841 -5.11 3.07 4.66
C ILE A 841 -4.44 4.28 5.28
N ALA A 842 -3.87 5.14 4.44
CA ALA A 842 -3.10 6.29 4.87
C ALA A 842 -3.24 7.47 3.91
N ALA A 843 -3.11 8.69 4.43
CA ALA A 843 -3.10 9.91 3.62
C ALA A 843 -1.73 10.10 2.93
N SER A 844 -1.73 10.35 1.63
CA SER A 844 -0.55 10.67 0.81
C SER A 844 -0.02 12.08 1.06
N ARG A 845 -0.87 12.98 1.57
CA ARG A 845 -0.59 14.40 1.77
C ARG A 845 -1.22 14.91 3.06
N ILE A 846 -1.07 16.19 3.36
CA ILE A 846 -1.62 16.79 4.58
C ILE A 846 -3.13 16.62 4.63
N GLY A 847 -3.63 16.33 5.82
CA GLY A 847 -5.04 16.30 6.12
C GLY A 847 -5.38 17.01 7.42
N PHE A 848 -6.67 17.01 7.71
CA PHE A 848 -7.22 17.66 8.91
C PHE A 848 -7.89 16.62 9.80
N HIS A 849 -7.65 16.72 11.10
CA HIS A 849 -8.12 15.78 12.11
C HIS A 849 -9.62 15.42 11.98
N ASN A 850 -10.49 16.43 11.91
CA ASN A 850 -11.94 16.21 11.84
C ASN A 850 -12.38 15.39 10.61
N SER A 851 -11.78 15.67 9.44
CA SER A 851 -12.07 14.92 8.21
C SER A 851 -11.45 13.52 8.23
N ASN A 852 -10.25 13.36 8.81
CA ASN A 852 -9.62 12.05 9.02
C ASN A 852 -10.50 11.17 9.91
N MET A 853 -11.03 11.74 11.00
CA MET A 853 -11.93 11.05 11.92
C MET A 853 -13.29 10.74 11.30
N ALA A 854 -13.85 11.64 10.48
CA ALA A 854 -15.08 11.36 9.75
C ALA A 854 -14.91 10.15 8.81
N LEU A 855 -13.82 10.11 8.05
CA LEU A 855 -13.49 8.97 7.18
C LEU A 855 -13.28 7.69 8.00
N ALA A 856 -12.53 7.77 9.11
CA ALA A 856 -12.29 6.63 10.01
C ALA A 856 -13.61 6.05 10.54
N ARG A 857 -14.50 6.89 11.07
CA ARG A 857 -15.82 6.47 11.58
C ARG A 857 -16.63 5.77 10.50
N ASN A 858 -16.68 6.33 9.29
CA ASN A 858 -17.44 5.75 8.18
C ASN A 858 -16.82 4.42 7.69
N PHE A 859 -15.50 4.30 7.67
CA PHE A 859 -14.80 3.05 7.36
C PHE A 859 -15.13 1.95 8.37
N HIS A 860 -15.00 2.25 9.67
CA HIS A 860 -15.30 1.30 10.74
C HIS A 860 -16.79 0.93 10.75
N ALA A 861 -17.68 1.88 10.47
CA ALA A 861 -19.10 1.62 10.33
C ALA A 861 -19.39 0.63 9.18
N SER A 862 -18.78 0.83 8.01
CA SER A 862 -18.90 -0.10 6.90
C SER A 862 -18.40 -1.51 7.27
N MET A 863 -17.25 -1.59 7.94
CA MET A 863 -16.61 -2.85 8.33
C MET A 863 -17.38 -3.63 9.41
N PHE A 864 -17.93 -2.96 10.42
CA PHE A 864 -18.37 -3.62 11.66
C PHE A 864 -19.83 -3.35 12.06
N THR A 865 -20.43 -2.24 11.63
CA THR A 865 -21.80 -1.88 12.03
C THR A 865 -22.81 -1.91 10.89
N SER A 866 -22.37 -2.14 9.65
CA SER A 866 -23.26 -2.28 8.47
C SER A 866 -24.14 -3.54 8.50
N GLY A 867 -23.85 -4.48 9.41
CA GLY A 867 -24.51 -5.79 9.48
C GLY A 867 -23.98 -6.81 8.47
N ARG A 868 -23.06 -6.42 7.57
CA ARG A 868 -22.34 -7.34 6.69
C ARG A 868 -21.14 -7.91 7.42
N ARG A 869 -20.82 -9.18 7.13
CA ARG A 869 -19.59 -9.84 7.59
C ARG A 869 -18.59 -9.92 6.45
N PHE A 870 -17.30 -9.90 6.77
CA PHE A 870 -16.20 -10.06 5.81
C PHE A 870 -16.28 -9.07 4.63
N VAL A 871 -16.56 -7.80 4.94
CA VAL A 871 -16.55 -6.71 3.96
C VAL A 871 -15.13 -6.54 3.43
N PRO A 872 -14.92 -6.51 2.09
CA PRO A 872 -13.62 -6.18 1.52
C PRO A 872 -13.18 -4.77 1.95
N VAL A 873 -11.92 -4.62 2.37
CA VAL A 873 -11.41 -3.35 2.90
C VAL A 873 -11.48 -2.21 1.88
N GLY A 874 -11.27 -2.49 0.59
CA GLY A 874 -11.39 -1.49 -0.47
C GLY A 874 -12.82 -1.02 -0.69
N LEU A 875 -13.79 -1.92 -0.55
CA LEU A 875 -15.21 -1.57 -0.63
C LEU A 875 -15.63 -0.73 0.58
N ALA A 876 -15.16 -1.06 1.78
CA ALA A 876 -15.41 -0.27 2.97
C ALA A 876 -14.83 1.15 2.86
N LEU A 877 -13.63 1.30 2.28
CA LEU A 877 -13.04 2.61 2.01
C LEU A 877 -13.83 3.40 0.95
N LEU A 878 -14.24 2.76 -0.14
CA LEU A 878 -15.08 3.38 -1.17
C LEU A 878 -16.36 3.96 -0.55
N GLU A 879 -17.09 3.14 0.19
CA GLU A 879 -18.32 3.56 0.86
C GLU A 879 -18.06 4.66 1.89
N ALA A 880 -16.95 4.59 2.62
CA ALA A 880 -16.57 5.62 3.58
C ALA A 880 -16.32 6.98 2.93
N LYS A 881 -15.64 7.02 1.77
CA LYS A 881 -15.46 8.24 0.97
C LYS A 881 -16.78 8.77 0.43
N LEU A 882 -17.68 7.91 -0.02
CA LEU A 882 -19.02 8.30 -0.49
C LEU A 882 -19.92 8.86 0.63
N ALA A 883 -19.73 8.39 1.88
CA ALA A 883 -20.46 8.85 3.05
C ALA A 883 -19.84 10.08 3.74
N THR A 884 -18.61 10.46 3.39
CA THR A 884 -17.89 11.60 3.98
C THR A 884 -18.14 12.87 3.13
N ASP A 885 -18.30 14.01 3.81
CA ASP A 885 -18.59 15.34 3.20
C ASP A 885 -17.71 16.47 3.77
N VAL A 886 -16.87 16.16 4.75
CA VAL A 886 -16.01 17.15 5.42
C VAL A 886 -14.70 17.23 4.67
N PHE A 887 -14.47 18.34 3.97
CA PHE A 887 -13.27 18.61 3.16
C PHE A 887 -12.94 17.48 2.18
N ARG A 888 -13.73 17.34 1.11
CA ARG A 888 -13.56 16.32 0.05
C ARG A 888 -12.15 16.24 -0.56
N GLU A 889 -11.37 17.29 -0.54
CA GLU A 889 -9.98 17.21 -1.00
C GLU A 889 -9.13 16.32 -0.07
N ASN A 890 -9.42 16.32 1.23
CA ASN A 890 -8.72 15.52 2.22
C ASN A 890 -9.01 14.02 2.08
N GLU A 891 -10.28 13.63 1.92
CA GLU A 891 -10.65 12.23 1.76
C GLU A 891 -10.04 11.61 0.50
N ARG A 892 -9.78 12.43 -0.53
CA ARG A 892 -9.12 11.98 -1.75
C ARG A 892 -7.70 11.51 -1.56
N ARG A 893 -6.97 12.19 -0.68
CA ARG A 893 -5.57 11.88 -0.36
C ARG A 893 -5.40 10.54 0.36
N TYR A 894 -6.48 9.90 0.82
CA TYR A 894 -6.41 8.58 1.44
C TYR A 894 -6.34 7.46 0.40
N THR A 895 -5.21 6.75 0.38
CA THR A 895 -4.97 5.60 -0.49
C THR A 895 -5.01 4.30 0.33
N LEU A 896 -5.53 3.24 -0.27
CA LEU A 896 -5.35 1.88 0.22
C LEU A 896 -4.06 1.30 -0.35
N PHE A 897 -3.08 1.06 0.51
CA PHE A 897 -1.87 0.31 0.23
C PHE A 897 -2.13 -1.16 0.55
N GLY A 898 -2.50 -1.94 -0.45
CA GLY A 898 -2.96 -3.32 -0.30
C GLY A 898 -3.99 -3.72 -1.36
N ASP A 899 -4.37 -4.99 -1.34
CA ASP A 899 -5.39 -5.52 -2.24
C ASP A 899 -6.81 -5.12 -1.75
N PRO A 900 -7.61 -4.40 -2.56
CA PRO A 900 -8.96 -3.94 -2.18
C PRO A 900 -9.95 -5.08 -1.90
N LEU A 901 -9.68 -6.30 -2.38
CA LEU A 901 -10.52 -7.47 -2.12
C LEU A 901 -10.17 -8.19 -0.79
N THR A 902 -9.12 -7.75 -0.11
CA THR A 902 -8.70 -8.29 1.20
C THR A 902 -9.83 -8.20 2.21
N ARG A 903 -10.02 -9.28 2.97
CA ARG A 903 -10.97 -9.36 4.09
C ARG A 903 -10.19 -9.65 5.35
N LEU A 904 -10.54 -8.99 6.45
CA LEU A 904 -9.86 -9.21 7.73
C LEU A 904 -10.04 -10.68 8.17
N SER A 905 -8.96 -11.30 8.65
CA SER A 905 -8.92 -12.70 9.12
C SER A 905 -9.61 -12.87 10.49
N MET A 906 -10.86 -12.43 10.57
CA MET A 906 -11.72 -12.56 11.74
C MET A 906 -12.23 -14.02 11.86
N PRO A 907 -12.49 -14.49 13.09
CA PRO A 907 -13.09 -15.81 13.33
C PRO A 907 -14.39 -16.01 12.55
N ALA A 908 -14.45 -17.09 11.79
CA ALA A 908 -15.61 -17.44 10.96
C ALA A 908 -16.79 -17.95 11.77
N LEU A 909 -16.52 -18.59 12.90
CA LEU A 909 -17.52 -19.21 13.77
C LEU A 909 -17.76 -18.37 15.03
N ALA A 910 -18.92 -18.58 15.65
CA ALA A 910 -19.26 -17.94 16.91
C ALA A 910 -19.16 -18.93 18.09
N ILE A 911 -18.99 -18.41 19.30
CA ILE A 911 -19.07 -19.15 20.55
C ILE A 911 -20.26 -18.64 21.36
N ARG A 912 -21.12 -19.57 21.79
CA ARG A 912 -22.13 -19.30 22.81
C ARG A 912 -21.52 -19.62 24.16
N LEU A 913 -21.32 -18.61 24.99
CA LEU A 913 -20.67 -18.71 26.29
C LEU A 913 -21.67 -18.51 27.42
N VAL A 914 -21.52 -19.28 28.49
CA VAL A 914 -22.31 -19.21 29.72
C VAL A 914 -21.35 -19.04 30.89
N THR A 915 -21.57 -18.01 31.69
CA THR A 915 -20.80 -17.66 32.90
C THR A 915 -21.72 -16.98 33.91
N ALA A 916 -21.28 -16.82 35.15
CA ALA A 916 -21.96 -15.97 36.13
C ALA A 916 -22.01 -14.52 35.64
N ASP A 917 -23.09 -13.80 35.98
CA ASP A 917 -23.26 -12.37 35.68
C ASP A 917 -22.46 -11.47 36.63
N THR A 918 -22.04 -12.02 37.77
CA THR A 918 -21.33 -11.34 38.84
C THR A 918 -20.10 -12.15 39.22
N LEU A 919 -18.92 -11.52 39.19
CA LEU A 919 -17.67 -12.08 39.68
C LEU A 919 -17.39 -11.51 41.09
N GLN A 920 -17.14 -12.40 42.05
CA GLN A 920 -16.84 -12.02 43.43
C GLN A 920 -15.37 -12.28 43.73
N ALA A 921 -14.68 -11.32 44.36
CA ALA A 921 -13.27 -11.47 44.72
C ALA A 921 -13.05 -12.72 45.58
N LEU A 922 -11.95 -13.44 45.33
CA LEU A 922 -11.55 -14.69 46.00
C LEU A 922 -12.50 -15.87 45.75
N GLY A 923 -13.51 -15.72 44.88
CA GLY A 923 -14.38 -16.80 44.43
C GLY A 923 -13.77 -17.59 43.27
N VAL A 924 -14.22 -18.83 43.11
CA VAL A 924 -13.91 -19.67 41.93
C VAL A 924 -15.14 -19.74 41.04
N GLU A 925 -15.03 -19.17 39.85
CA GLU A 925 -16.11 -19.08 38.88
C GLU A 925 -16.00 -20.14 37.80
N ARG A 926 -17.14 -20.55 37.23
CA ARG A 926 -17.21 -21.54 36.16
C ARG A 926 -17.73 -20.94 34.87
N PHE A 927 -17.19 -21.41 33.76
CA PHE A 927 -17.67 -21.07 32.43
C PHE A 927 -17.88 -22.34 31.59
N GLU A 928 -18.86 -22.27 30.69
CA GLU A 928 -19.16 -23.31 29.71
C GLU A 928 -19.39 -22.66 28.34
N GLY A 929 -18.93 -23.30 27.27
CA GLY A 929 -19.14 -22.77 25.93
C GLY A 929 -19.36 -23.81 24.86
N GLU A 930 -20.03 -23.37 23.79
CA GLU A 930 -20.37 -24.15 22.61
C GLU A 930 -19.93 -23.41 21.34
N VAL A 931 -19.18 -24.08 20.46
CA VAL A 931 -18.87 -23.58 19.12
C VAL A 931 -20.07 -23.81 18.20
N VAL A 932 -20.56 -22.74 17.57
CA VAL A 932 -21.75 -22.76 16.71
C VAL A 932 -21.44 -22.26 15.29
N GLY A 933 -22.15 -22.83 14.31
CA GLY A 933 -22.14 -22.35 12.93
C GLY A 933 -22.93 -21.06 12.75
N ASP A 934 -22.95 -20.53 11.52
CA ASP A 934 -23.70 -19.32 11.15
C ASP A 934 -25.22 -19.48 11.34
N ASP A 935 -25.73 -20.71 11.32
CA ASP A 935 -27.11 -21.07 11.61
C ASP A 935 -27.43 -21.14 13.12
N GLY A 936 -26.43 -20.92 13.98
CA GLY A 936 -26.52 -21.00 15.43
C GLY A 936 -26.52 -22.44 15.98
N VAL A 937 -26.28 -23.45 15.13
CA VAL A 937 -26.28 -24.86 15.51
C VAL A 937 -24.90 -25.29 16.02
N LEU A 938 -24.88 -26.12 17.07
CA LEU A 938 -23.66 -26.70 17.64
C LEU A 938 -22.87 -27.50 16.59
N LEU A 939 -21.59 -27.18 16.46
CA LEU A 939 -20.65 -27.90 15.61
C LEU A 939 -20.00 -29.07 16.35
N ARG A 940 -20.68 -30.22 16.37
CA ARG A 940 -20.18 -31.46 17.03
C ARG A 940 -18.85 -31.99 16.47
N GLY A 941 -18.45 -31.57 15.28
CA GLY A 941 -17.17 -31.95 14.67
C GLY A 941 -15.97 -31.13 15.13
N PHE A 942 -16.19 -30.02 15.84
CA PHE A 942 -15.12 -29.12 16.25
C PHE A 942 -14.38 -29.69 17.47
N ASN A 943 -13.12 -30.09 17.27
CA ASN A 943 -12.25 -30.63 18.33
C ASN A 943 -10.91 -29.90 18.26
N GLY A 944 -10.55 -29.19 19.33
CA GLY A 944 -9.42 -28.28 19.34
C GLY A 944 -9.20 -27.68 20.72
N GLU A 945 -8.78 -26.42 20.76
CA GLU A 945 -8.49 -25.70 22.01
C GLU A 945 -9.25 -24.39 22.07
N ALA A 946 -9.65 -23.98 23.26
CA ALA A 946 -10.23 -22.68 23.56
C ALA A 946 -9.31 -21.93 24.53
N ARG A 947 -8.86 -20.76 24.10
CA ARG A 947 -8.12 -19.78 24.90
C ARG A 947 -9.12 -18.82 25.51
N VAL A 948 -9.12 -18.73 26.83
CA VAL A 948 -10.09 -17.95 27.62
C VAL A 948 -9.36 -16.78 28.26
N GLN A 949 -9.95 -15.59 28.13
CA GLN A 949 -9.47 -14.38 28.80
C GLN A 949 -10.62 -13.77 29.60
N VAL A 950 -10.32 -13.40 30.85
CA VAL A 950 -11.26 -12.67 31.71
C VAL A 950 -10.63 -11.32 32.00
N PHE A 951 -11.42 -10.26 31.82
CA PHE A 951 -11.03 -8.88 31.99
C PHE A 951 -11.85 -8.25 33.12
N ASP A 952 -11.19 -7.39 33.88
CA ASP A 952 -11.81 -6.62 34.94
C ASP A 952 -12.83 -5.59 34.38
N SER A 953 -13.48 -4.82 35.24
CA SER A 953 -14.22 -3.65 34.81
C SER A 953 -13.26 -2.52 34.46
N VAL A 954 -13.52 -1.80 33.36
CA VAL A 954 -12.77 -0.59 33.02
C VAL A 954 -12.82 0.45 34.15
N VAL A 955 -11.70 1.15 34.33
CA VAL A 955 -11.56 2.28 35.24
C VAL A 955 -11.66 3.58 34.43
N ASN A 956 -12.57 4.47 34.83
CA ASN A 956 -12.70 5.77 34.18
C ASN A 956 -11.67 6.75 34.74
N ARG A 957 -10.78 7.25 33.88
CA ARG A 957 -9.79 8.28 34.22
C ARG A 957 -10.34 9.64 33.82
N ARG A 958 -10.25 10.60 34.73
CA ARG A 958 -10.64 11.99 34.52
C ARG A 958 -9.55 12.91 35.00
N GLU A 959 -8.97 13.65 34.06
CA GLU A 959 -7.91 14.61 34.34
C GLU A 959 -8.25 15.99 33.77
N LEU A 960 -7.61 17.02 34.29
CA LEU A 960 -7.63 18.36 33.70
C LEU A 960 -6.28 18.62 33.03
N ARG A 961 -6.29 18.90 31.74
CA ARG A 961 -5.13 19.32 30.96
C ARG A 961 -5.32 20.77 30.53
N SER A 962 -4.58 21.69 31.15
CA SER A 962 -4.72 23.16 30.96
C SER A 962 -6.17 23.69 30.97
N GLY A 963 -7.02 23.13 31.84
CA GLY A 963 -8.42 23.54 31.99
C GLY A 963 -9.41 22.75 31.13
N GLU A 964 -8.96 21.93 30.18
CA GLU A 964 -9.81 21.01 29.44
C GLU A 964 -9.93 19.66 30.18
N PRO A 965 -11.15 19.11 30.34
CA PRO A 965 -11.32 17.78 30.89
C PRO A 965 -10.94 16.73 29.85
N LEU A 966 -10.01 15.84 30.21
CA LEU A 966 -9.70 14.63 29.45
C LEU A 966 -10.32 13.45 30.19
N VAL A 967 -11.26 12.76 29.55
CA VAL A 967 -11.97 11.60 30.11
C VAL A 967 -11.84 10.42 29.17
N TYR A 968 -11.36 9.29 29.69
CA TYR A 968 -11.22 8.05 28.94
C TYR A 968 -11.21 6.84 29.87
N ASP A 969 -11.53 5.67 29.31
CA ASP A 969 -11.44 4.40 30.01
C ASP A 969 -10.03 3.82 29.89
N GLN A 970 -9.41 3.48 31.02
CA GLN A 970 -8.10 2.85 31.03
C GLN A 970 -8.14 1.45 30.40
N PRO A 971 -7.00 0.98 29.86
CA PRO A 971 -6.83 -0.43 29.49
C PRO A 971 -7.21 -1.34 30.67
N VAL A 972 -7.90 -2.42 30.36
CA VAL A 972 -8.51 -3.30 31.38
C VAL A 972 -7.51 -4.36 31.83
N ALA A 973 -7.36 -4.52 33.15
CA ALA A 973 -6.59 -5.62 33.73
C ALA A 973 -7.13 -6.99 33.26
N THR A 974 -6.22 -7.89 32.87
CA THR A 974 -6.59 -9.29 32.59
C THR A 974 -6.60 -10.05 33.91
N LEU A 975 -7.74 -10.55 34.35
CA LEU A 975 -7.88 -11.31 35.60
C LEU A 975 -7.47 -12.78 35.45
N PHE A 976 -7.68 -13.36 34.27
CA PHE A 976 -7.38 -14.75 34.00
C PHE A 976 -7.03 -14.99 32.52
N ARG A 977 -6.07 -15.88 32.26
CA ARG A 977 -5.69 -16.37 30.93
C ARG A 977 -5.48 -17.88 31.02
N GLY A 978 -6.28 -18.65 30.29
CA GLY A 978 -6.26 -20.12 30.35
C GLY A 978 -6.47 -20.81 29.01
N VAL A 979 -6.14 -22.10 28.94
CA VAL A 979 -6.43 -22.97 27.79
C VAL A 979 -7.23 -24.17 28.24
N VAL A 980 -8.33 -24.45 27.55
CA VAL A 980 -9.17 -25.63 27.80
C VAL A 980 -9.41 -26.41 26.49
N PRO A 981 -9.52 -27.74 26.54
CA PRO A 981 -9.83 -28.54 25.36
C PRO A 981 -11.27 -28.32 24.92
N VAL A 982 -11.48 -28.29 23.61
CA VAL A 982 -12.80 -28.32 22.98
C VAL A 982 -13.04 -29.73 22.45
N VAL A 983 -14.08 -30.39 22.95
CA VAL A 983 -14.46 -31.75 22.55
C VAL A 983 -15.91 -31.75 22.10
N GLY A 984 -16.15 -32.19 20.86
CA GLY A 984 -17.49 -32.24 20.29
C GLY A 984 -18.16 -30.86 20.21
N GLY A 985 -17.38 -29.80 19.97
CA GLY A 985 -17.82 -28.41 19.94
C GLY A 985 -18.12 -27.81 21.31
N ARG A 986 -17.77 -28.47 22.41
CA ARG A 986 -18.06 -28.03 23.79
C ARG A 986 -16.78 -27.89 24.60
N PHE A 987 -16.75 -26.93 25.51
CA PHE A 987 -15.67 -26.75 26.47
C PHE A 987 -16.21 -26.19 27.78
N SER A 988 -15.45 -26.36 28.86
CA SER A 988 -15.78 -25.84 30.18
C SER A 988 -14.50 -25.66 30.99
N GLY A 989 -14.51 -24.75 31.95
CA GLY A 989 -13.42 -24.56 32.87
C GLY A 989 -13.81 -23.72 34.07
N SER A 990 -12.82 -23.38 34.88
CA SER A 990 -12.98 -22.52 36.04
C SER A 990 -11.77 -21.61 36.21
N PHE A 991 -11.97 -20.47 36.87
CA PHE A 991 -10.90 -19.54 37.23
C PHE A 991 -11.17 -18.93 38.60
N ALA A 992 -10.11 -18.58 39.32
CA ALA A 992 -10.22 -17.80 40.54
C ALA A 992 -10.26 -16.30 40.21
N VAL A 993 -11.12 -15.56 40.91
CA VAL A 993 -11.25 -14.11 40.77
C VAL A 993 -10.25 -13.45 41.73
N PRO A 994 -9.25 -12.69 41.24
CA PRO A 994 -8.27 -12.02 42.10
C PRO A 994 -8.91 -11.07 43.11
N LYS A 995 -8.22 -10.82 44.22
CA LYS A 995 -8.62 -9.81 45.21
C LYS A 995 -8.67 -8.39 44.65
N ASP A 996 -7.87 -8.15 43.61
CA ASP A 996 -7.59 -6.85 42.98
C ASP A 996 -8.64 -6.44 41.92
N ILE A 997 -9.79 -7.10 41.86
CA ILE A 997 -10.87 -6.64 40.97
C ILE A 997 -11.32 -5.22 41.31
N THR A 998 -11.80 -4.50 40.30
CA THR A 998 -12.43 -3.20 40.45
C THR A 998 -13.80 -3.34 41.12
N TYR A 999 -13.83 -3.29 42.46
CA TYR A 999 -15.07 -3.41 43.24
C TYR A 999 -16.14 -2.41 42.79
N ARG A 1000 -17.37 -2.90 42.62
CA ARG A 1000 -18.53 -2.17 42.08
C ARG A 1000 -18.38 -1.80 40.61
N GLY A 1001 -17.46 -2.44 39.90
CA GLY A 1001 -17.40 -2.42 38.44
C GLY A 1001 -18.61 -3.13 37.82
N GLY A 1002 -18.99 -2.71 36.62
CA GLY A 1002 -20.13 -3.27 35.88
C GLY A 1002 -19.87 -3.45 34.39
N ARG A 1003 -18.60 -3.36 33.99
CA ARG A 1003 -18.14 -3.48 32.60
C ARG A 1003 -17.07 -4.55 32.46
N GLY A 1004 -17.10 -5.57 33.33
CA GLY A 1004 -16.25 -6.74 33.21
C GLY A 1004 -16.58 -7.56 31.97
N ARG A 1005 -15.63 -8.38 31.52
CA ARG A 1005 -15.77 -9.15 30.27
C ARG A 1005 -15.07 -10.50 30.36
N ILE A 1006 -15.65 -11.50 29.72
CA ILE A 1006 -14.95 -12.76 29.38
C ILE A 1006 -14.98 -12.94 27.86
N SER A 1007 -13.87 -13.33 27.27
CA SER A 1007 -13.76 -13.68 25.85
C SER A 1007 -13.12 -15.05 25.68
N VAL A 1008 -13.50 -15.71 24.59
CA VAL A 1008 -12.95 -17.02 24.22
C VAL A 1008 -12.62 -17.01 22.74
N TYR A 1009 -11.38 -17.39 22.44
CA TYR A 1009 -10.93 -17.73 21.10
C TYR A 1009 -10.73 -19.25 21.02
N ALA A 1010 -11.48 -19.94 20.17
CA ALA A 1010 -11.31 -21.37 19.93
C ALA A 1010 -10.79 -21.65 18.53
N SER A 1011 -9.90 -22.64 18.39
CA SER A 1011 -9.33 -23.03 17.10
C SER A 1011 -9.25 -24.54 16.97
N ALA A 1012 -9.60 -25.05 15.79
CA ALA A 1012 -9.44 -26.44 15.40
C ALA A 1012 -9.01 -26.52 13.93
N ALA A 1013 -7.93 -27.26 13.64
CA ALA A 1013 -7.34 -27.38 12.30
C ALA A 1013 -7.05 -26.02 11.63
N GLN A 1014 -7.95 -25.52 10.78
CA GLN A 1014 -7.82 -24.27 10.00
C GLN A 1014 -9.00 -23.31 10.22
N VAL A 1015 -9.83 -23.54 11.25
CA VAL A 1015 -11.00 -22.71 11.53
C VAL A 1015 -10.95 -22.17 12.95
N ALA A 1016 -11.30 -20.90 13.09
CA ALA A 1016 -11.40 -20.19 14.35
C ALA A 1016 -12.85 -19.83 14.70
N ALA A 1017 -13.13 -19.80 16.00
CA ALA A 1017 -14.37 -19.33 16.59
C ALA A 1017 -14.07 -18.29 17.67
N PHE A 1018 -14.95 -17.31 17.83
CA PHE A 1018 -14.84 -16.33 18.91
C PHE A 1018 -16.19 -16.05 19.55
N GLY A 1019 -16.19 -15.73 20.83
CA GLY A 1019 -17.35 -15.20 21.52
C GLY A 1019 -16.97 -14.56 22.84
N SER A 1020 -17.78 -13.61 23.27
CA SER A 1020 -17.59 -12.87 24.51
C SER A 1020 -18.90 -12.71 25.26
N VAL A 1021 -18.78 -12.45 26.57
CA VAL A 1021 -19.86 -11.95 27.42
C VAL A 1021 -19.34 -10.69 28.11
N ASP A 1022 -20.06 -9.59 27.89
CA ASP A 1022 -19.77 -8.27 28.45
C ASP A 1022 -20.69 -7.93 29.62
N GLY A 1023 -20.37 -6.85 30.33
CA GLY A 1023 -21.23 -6.31 31.39
C GLY A 1023 -21.23 -7.14 32.68
N LEU A 1024 -20.16 -7.93 32.90
CA LEU A 1024 -19.98 -8.67 34.15
C LEU A 1024 -19.81 -7.70 35.31
N VAL A 1025 -20.51 -7.97 36.40
CA VAL A 1025 -20.49 -7.15 37.62
C VAL A 1025 -19.38 -7.63 38.55
N MET A 1026 -18.48 -6.73 38.93
CA MET A 1026 -17.41 -7.01 39.89
C MET A 1026 -17.89 -6.59 41.28
N SER A 1027 -18.29 -7.54 42.15
CA SER A 1027 -18.95 -7.18 43.40
C SER A 1027 -18.71 -8.11 44.58
N GLY A 1028 -18.27 -7.50 45.68
CA GLY A 1028 -18.08 -8.16 46.97
C GLY A 1028 -16.93 -9.16 46.97
N THR A 1029 -16.81 -9.87 48.08
CA THR A 1029 -15.91 -11.01 48.27
C THR A 1029 -16.78 -12.25 48.44
N ALA A 1030 -16.36 -13.37 47.88
CA ALA A 1030 -17.07 -14.63 48.00
C ALA A 1030 -17.31 -14.96 49.49
N PRO A 1031 -18.56 -15.31 49.90
CA PRO A 1031 -18.91 -15.48 51.31
C PRO A 1031 -18.21 -16.68 51.97
N ASP A 1032 -17.72 -17.62 51.18
CA ASP A 1032 -17.01 -18.83 51.54
C ASP A 1032 -15.49 -18.73 51.34
N ALA A 1033 -14.96 -17.57 50.93
CA ALA A 1033 -13.53 -17.33 50.79
C ALA A 1033 -12.78 -17.68 52.09
N GLN A 1034 -11.91 -18.69 52.02
CA GLN A 1034 -11.06 -19.08 53.13
C GLN A 1034 -9.81 -18.19 53.16
N PRO A 1035 -9.26 -17.85 54.34
CA PRO A 1035 -7.97 -17.20 54.41
C PRO A 1035 -6.88 -18.13 53.86
N GLU A 1036 -6.10 -17.63 52.90
CA GLU A 1036 -4.87 -18.26 52.39
C GLU A 1036 -3.70 -17.33 52.71
N THR A 1037 -2.56 -17.89 53.16
CA THR A 1037 -1.38 -17.12 53.58
C THR A 1037 -0.08 -17.60 52.94
N ASP A 1038 -0.07 -18.77 52.33
CA ASP A 1038 1.08 -19.25 51.59
C ASP A 1038 1.10 -18.59 50.20
N GLY A 1039 2.27 -18.18 49.74
CA GLY A 1039 2.44 -17.64 48.39
C GLY A 1039 2.68 -18.76 47.36
N PRO A 1040 2.69 -18.42 46.06
CA PRO A 1040 2.79 -19.42 44.99
C PRO A 1040 4.13 -20.19 45.03
N ASP A 1041 4.09 -21.47 44.68
CA ASP A 1041 5.31 -22.27 44.44
C ASP A 1041 5.82 -22.01 43.02
N ILE A 1042 7.07 -21.59 42.91
CA ILE A 1042 7.70 -21.18 41.65
C ILE A 1042 8.85 -22.13 41.34
N SER A 1043 8.78 -22.75 40.16
CA SER A 1043 9.84 -23.57 39.60
C SER A 1043 10.41 -22.95 38.33
N MET A 1044 11.74 -23.03 38.20
CA MET A 1044 12.48 -22.51 37.06
C MET A 1044 13.32 -23.62 36.44
N GLY A 1045 13.31 -23.72 35.12
CA GLY A 1045 14.12 -24.63 34.33
C GLY A 1045 14.69 -23.96 33.09
N ILE A 1046 15.67 -24.59 32.46
CA ILE A 1046 16.31 -24.09 31.25
C ILE A 1046 16.03 -25.07 30.11
N ALA A 1047 15.58 -24.56 28.97
CA ALA A 1047 15.21 -25.38 27.83
C ALA A 1047 16.37 -26.29 27.40
N GLY A 1048 16.12 -27.58 27.27
CA GLY A 1048 17.10 -28.56 26.80
C GLY A 1048 18.17 -28.97 27.82
N GLN A 1049 18.04 -28.56 29.09
CA GLN A 1049 18.98 -28.90 30.17
C GLN A 1049 18.24 -29.28 31.45
N SER A 1050 18.68 -30.37 32.11
CA SER A 1050 18.34 -30.61 33.52
C SER A 1050 19.11 -29.58 34.36
N PHE A 1051 18.41 -28.76 35.11
CA PHE A 1051 18.98 -27.56 35.74
C PHE A 1051 18.85 -27.58 37.26
N ASN A 1052 19.95 -27.27 37.94
CA ASN A 1052 19.97 -26.87 39.35
C ASN A 1052 20.62 -25.49 39.48
N SER A 1053 20.20 -24.73 40.50
CA SER A 1053 20.82 -23.44 40.82
C SER A 1053 22.33 -23.62 41.06
N GLY A 1054 23.14 -22.83 40.35
CA GLY A 1054 24.60 -22.87 40.34
C GLY A 1054 25.20 -23.59 39.12
N ASP A 1055 24.40 -24.32 38.34
CA ASP A 1055 24.86 -25.04 37.16
C ASP A 1055 25.36 -24.10 36.06
N PHE A 1056 26.23 -24.64 35.20
CA PHE A 1056 26.64 -23.98 33.98
C PHE A 1056 25.54 -24.01 32.91
N VAL A 1057 25.39 -22.90 32.19
CA VAL A 1057 24.37 -22.69 31.15
C VAL A 1057 25.02 -22.07 29.90
N PRO A 1058 24.40 -22.17 28.71
CA PRO A 1058 24.87 -21.42 27.55
C PRO A 1058 24.67 -19.91 27.74
N SER A 1059 25.43 -19.10 27.01
CA SER A 1059 25.28 -17.63 27.09
C SER A 1059 23.89 -17.16 26.64
N LYS A 1060 23.22 -17.88 25.74
CA LYS A 1060 21.80 -17.66 25.41
C LYS A 1060 20.95 -18.76 26.01
N ILE A 1061 20.03 -18.39 26.90
CA ILE A 1061 19.11 -19.33 27.54
C ILE A 1061 17.65 -18.99 27.26
N ARG A 1062 16.83 -20.04 27.15
CA ARG A 1062 15.36 -19.95 27.24
C ARG A 1062 14.93 -20.47 28.61
N LEU A 1063 14.42 -19.56 29.43
CA LEU A 1063 13.92 -19.85 30.77
C LEU A 1063 12.48 -20.39 30.66
N HIS A 1064 12.20 -21.50 31.35
CA HIS A 1064 10.87 -22.03 31.57
C HIS A 1064 10.48 -21.81 33.03
N VAL A 1065 9.32 -21.20 33.26
CA VAL A 1065 8.79 -20.91 34.59
C VAL A 1065 7.45 -21.60 34.73
N THR A 1066 7.25 -22.33 35.83
CA THR A 1066 5.94 -22.86 36.24
C THR A 1066 5.61 -22.33 37.62
N ILE A 1067 4.38 -21.86 37.80
CA ILE A 1067 3.87 -21.27 39.02
C ILE A 1067 2.61 -22.05 39.40
N GLU A 1068 2.55 -22.52 40.65
CA GLU A 1068 1.45 -23.30 41.20
C GLU A 1068 0.95 -22.69 42.51
N ASP A 1069 -0.36 -22.50 42.64
CA ASP A 1069 -0.99 -22.03 43.87
C ASP A 1069 -2.42 -22.55 44.00
N VAL A 1070 -2.82 -22.96 45.22
CA VAL A 1070 -4.16 -23.51 45.48
C VAL A 1070 -5.29 -22.51 45.25
N SER A 1071 -4.99 -21.21 45.42
CA SER A 1071 -5.92 -20.10 45.20
C SER A 1071 -5.84 -19.53 43.78
N GLY A 1072 -4.91 -20.01 42.95
CA GLY A 1072 -4.67 -19.50 41.60
C GLY A 1072 -3.69 -18.33 41.58
N ILE A 1073 -3.24 -17.97 40.38
CA ILE A 1073 -2.16 -17.00 40.17
C ILE A 1073 -2.77 -15.64 39.81
N ASN A 1074 -2.31 -14.58 40.47
CA ASN A 1074 -2.76 -13.23 40.17
C ASN A 1074 -2.00 -12.69 38.95
N ILE A 1075 -2.77 -12.32 37.93
CA ILE A 1075 -2.27 -11.67 36.71
C ILE A 1075 -3.00 -10.36 36.41
N ALA A 1076 -3.80 -9.85 37.36
CA ALA A 1076 -4.47 -8.55 37.22
C ALA A 1076 -3.45 -7.43 36.99
N GLY A 1077 -2.23 -7.59 37.50
CA GLY A 1077 -1.11 -6.70 37.19
C GLY A 1077 -1.25 -5.32 37.82
N ASP A 1078 -2.01 -5.22 38.92
CA ASP A 1078 -2.00 -4.03 39.75
C ASP A 1078 -0.57 -3.75 40.24
N VAL A 1079 -0.24 -2.46 40.38
CA VAL A 1079 1.12 -2.02 40.74
C VAL A 1079 1.59 -2.72 42.00
N GLY A 1080 2.62 -3.56 41.87
CA GLY A 1080 3.20 -4.36 42.94
C GLY A 1080 2.71 -5.81 43.03
N HIS A 1081 1.85 -6.28 42.10
CA HIS A 1081 1.39 -7.67 41.98
C HIS A 1081 1.62 -8.25 40.56
N GLU A 1082 2.54 -7.68 39.78
CA GLU A 1082 2.93 -8.18 38.45
C GLU A 1082 3.80 -9.44 38.55
N ILE A 1083 3.84 -10.32 37.54
CA ILE A 1083 4.87 -11.37 37.47
C ILE A 1083 6.16 -10.73 36.96
N VAL A 1084 7.19 -10.65 37.80
CA VAL A 1084 8.44 -9.96 37.49
C VAL A 1084 9.60 -10.93 37.32
N LEU A 1085 10.26 -10.85 36.16
CA LEU A 1085 11.55 -11.47 35.92
C LEU A 1085 12.67 -10.49 36.24
N ILE A 1086 13.67 -10.94 36.99
CA ILE A 1086 14.84 -10.14 37.37
C ILE A 1086 16.09 -10.88 36.92
N VAL A 1087 16.91 -10.23 36.09
CA VAL A 1087 18.21 -10.77 35.63
C VAL A 1087 19.29 -9.78 36.03
N ASP A 1088 20.18 -10.17 36.93
CA ASP A 1088 21.27 -9.32 37.46
C ASP A 1088 20.82 -7.95 37.99
N GLY A 1089 19.58 -7.87 38.49
CA GLY A 1089 18.96 -6.65 39.01
C GLY A 1089 18.07 -5.91 38.02
N ASP A 1090 18.14 -6.23 36.72
CA ASP A 1090 17.26 -5.66 35.71
C ASP A 1090 15.87 -6.32 35.78
N ARG A 1091 14.85 -5.52 36.09
CA ARG A 1091 13.46 -5.97 36.29
C ARG A 1091 12.67 -5.87 35.00
N GLN A 1092 11.92 -6.91 34.66
CA GLN A 1092 11.03 -6.99 33.50
C GLN A 1092 9.67 -7.55 33.91
N ASP A 1093 8.59 -6.83 33.59
CA ASP A 1093 7.23 -7.36 33.69
C ASP A 1093 7.00 -8.42 32.59
N VAL A 1094 6.67 -9.64 33.00
CA VAL A 1094 6.38 -10.79 32.15
C VAL A 1094 4.97 -11.34 32.36
N THR A 1095 4.08 -10.59 33.03
CA THR A 1095 2.68 -10.96 33.31
C THR A 1095 1.91 -11.35 32.05
N SER A 1096 2.15 -10.64 30.94
CA SER A 1096 1.52 -10.93 29.65
C SER A 1096 1.91 -12.30 29.06
N LYS A 1097 3.04 -12.89 29.50
CA LYS A 1097 3.50 -14.20 29.03
C LYS A 1097 2.87 -15.36 29.79
N PHE A 1098 2.36 -15.15 31.00
CA PHE A 1098 1.80 -16.20 31.84
C PHE A 1098 0.49 -16.77 31.26
N GLN A 1099 0.36 -18.09 31.30
CA GLN A 1099 -0.85 -18.78 30.88
C GLN A 1099 -1.13 -19.98 31.77
N SER A 1100 -2.38 -20.14 32.19
CA SER A 1100 -2.86 -21.31 32.93
C SER A 1100 -3.22 -22.45 31.97
N GLY A 1101 -3.04 -23.68 32.44
CA GLY A 1101 -3.54 -24.88 31.74
C GLY A 1101 -5.05 -25.08 31.94
N GLU A 1102 -5.47 -26.35 31.90
CA GLU A 1102 -6.86 -26.73 32.23
C GLU A 1102 -7.20 -26.44 33.70
N ASP A 1103 -6.20 -26.54 34.59
CA ASP A 1103 -6.32 -26.19 36.00
C ASP A 1103 -5.81 -24.75 36.21
N TYR A 1104 -6.68 -23.85 36.67
CA TYR A 1104 -6.34 -22.44 36.94
C TYR A 1104 -5.28 -22.26 38.03
N ARG A 1105 -5.02 -23.32 38.82
CA ARG A 1105 -4.04 -23.34 39.90
C ARG A 1105 -2.60 -23.53 39.42
N VAL A 1106 -2.41 -23.93 38.16
CA VAL A 1106 -1.09 -24.18 37.59
C VAL A 1106 -0.96 -23.49 36.24
N GLY A 1107 0.10 -22.71 36.08
CA GLY A 1107 0.41 -22.07 34.82
C GLY A 1107 1.91 -21.82 34.67
N GLY A 1108 2.28 -21.25 33.53
CA GLY A 1108 3.68 -20.98 33.26
C GLY A 1108 3.90 -20.17 32.00
N PHE A 1109 5.17 -19.92 31.73
CA PHE A 1109 5.61 -19.23 30.53
C PHE A 1109 7.05 -19.61 30.18
N ALA A 1110 7.44 -19.30 28.94
CA ALA A 1110 8.82 -19.39 28.49
C ALA A 1110 9.31 -18.03 27.98
N VAL A 1111 10.56 -17.69 28.26
CA VAL A 1111 11.16 -16.42 27.83
C VAL A 1111 12.62 -16.62 27.44
N ASP A 1112 12.99 -16.10 26.27
CA ASP A 1112 14.39 -16.00 25.85
C ASP A 1112 15.03 -14.81 26.56
N LEU A 1113 16.15 -15.06 27.24
CA LEU A 1113 16.92 -14.00 27.87
C LEU A 1113 17.92 -13.38 26.89
N PRO A 1114 18.32 -12.12 27.10
CA PRO A 1114 19.51 -11.57 26.46
C PRO A 1114 20.73 -12.46 26.66
N SER A 1115 21.73 -12.32 25.79
CA SER A 1115 22.98 -13.07 25.95
C SER A 1115 23.64 -12.68 27.27
N LEU A 1116 23.82 -13.64 28.16
CA LEU A 1116 24.55 -13.51 29.41
C LEU A 1116 26.05 -13.49 29.13
N GLU A 1117 26.76 -12.59 29.81
CA GLU A 1117 28.22 -12.48 29.74
C GLU A 1117 28.92 -13.68 30.41
N GLU A 1118 30.24 -13.78 30.32
CA GLU A 1118 30.97 -14.81 31.07
C GLU A 1118 30.99 -14.47 32.57
N GLY A 1119 30.57 -15.41 33.41
CA GLY A 1119 30.51 -15.21 34.85
C GLY A 1119 29.27 -15.81 35.51
N ARG A 1120 29.02 -15.37 36.74
CA ARG A 1120 27.88 -15.77 37.57
C ARG A 1120 26.76 -14.75 37.38
N HIS A 1121 25.55 -15.24 37.12
CA HIS A 1121 24.36 -14.42 36.95
C HIS A 1121 23.28 -14.87 37.93
N ASP A 1122 22.50 -13.92 38.44
CA ASP A 1122 21.36 -14.20 39.31
C ASP A 1122 20.05 -13.94 38.53
N ILE A 1123 19.16 -14.93 38.55
CA ILE A 1123 17.87 -14.88 37.90
C ILE A 1123 16.81 -15.12 38.96
N SER A 1124 15.84 -14.23 39.11
CA SER A 1124 14.67 -14.45 39.98
C SER A 1124 13.34 -14.16 39.31
N ILE A 1125 12.32 -14.84 39.80
CA ILE A 1125 10.91 -14.62 39.48
C ILE A 1125 10.19 -14.26 40.77
N GLU A 1126 9.46 -13.15 40.73
CA GLU A 1126 8.48 -12.74 41.76
C GLU A 1126 7.08 -12.98 41.21
N ALA A 1127 6.19 -13.58 42.01
CA ALA A 1127 4.79 -13.81 41.64
C ALA A 1127 3.86 -13.76 42.86
N TRP A 1128 2.57 -13.53 42.60
CA TRP A 1128 1.52 -13.39 43.59
C TRP A 1128 0.37 -14.35 43.32
N ASP A 1129 -0.25 -14.87 44.38
CA ASP A 1129 -1.51 -15.60 44.28
C ASP A 1129 -2.72 -14.65 44.24
N THR A 1130 -3.92 -15.16 44.01
CA THR A 1130 -5.15 -14.34 43.96
C THR A 1130 -5.52 -13.67 45.30
N HIS A 1131 -4.93 -14.08 46.42
CA HIS A 1131 -5.09 -13.49 47.75
C HIS A 1131 -4.06 -12.38 48.04
N ASN A 1132 -3.12 -12.18 47.12
CA ASN A 1132 -1.97 -11.27 47.17
C ASN A 1132 -0.85 -11.75 48.12
N ASN A 1133 -0.72 -13.06 48.33
CA ASN A 1133 0.44 -13.67 48.96
C ASN A 1133 1.60 -13.75 47.96
N TRP A 1134 2.78 -13.34 48.40
CA TRP A 1134 3.96 -13.17 47.55
C TRP A 1134 4.97 -14.31 47.72
N SER A 1135 5.59 -14.71 46.61
CA SER A 1135 6.78 -15.58 46.60
C SER A 1135 7.85 -15.06 45.64
N GLU A 1136 9.12 -15.26 46.00
CA GLU A 1136 10.26 -15.12 45.09
C GLU A 1136 10.99 -16.46 44.98
N LYS A 1137 11.33 -16.85 43.75
CA LYS A 1137 12.32 -17.88 43.50
C LYS A 1137 13.54 -17.27 42.85
N ARG A 1138 14.72 -17.52 43.44
CA ARG A 1138 16.01 -17.13 42.89
C ARG A 1138 16.85 -18.35 42.54
N VAL A 1139 17.45 -18.33 41.35
CA VAL A 1139 18.45 -19.29 40.90
C VAL A 1139 19.68 -18.54 40.42
N THR A 1140 20.85 -19.12 40.66
CA THR A 1140 22.11 -18.64 40.10
C THR A 1140 22.44 -19.50 38.88
N VAL A 1141 23.02 -18.89 37.84
CA VAL A 1141 23.60 -19.63 36.70
C VAL A 1141 25.05 -19.20 36.47
N GLN A 1142 25.83 -20.07 35.83
CA GLN A 1142 27.20 -19.75 35.43
C GLN A 1142 27.38 -19.89 33.92
N VAL A 1143 28.04 -18.93 33.28
CA VAL A 1143 28.41 -18.98 31.87
C VAL A 1143 29.93 -19.00 31.78
N SER A 1144 30.49 -19.93 31.00
CA SER A 1144 31.92 -19.95 30.70
C SER A 1144 32.18 -20.23 29.23
N ALA A 1145 33.14 -19.50 28.66
CA ALA A 1145 33.61 -19.70 27.30
C ALA A 1145 34.61 -20.88 27.21
N ALA A 1146 35.21 -21.28 28.32
CA ALA A 1146 36.14 -22.41 28.41
C ALA A 1146 35.46 -23.68 28.92
N GLN A 1147 36.01 -24.84 28.57
CA GLN A 1147 35.63 -26.09 29.25
C GLN A 1147 36.12 -26.04 30.71
N VAL A 1148 35.23 -26.30 31.67
CA VAL A 1148 35.50 -26.31 33.10
C VAL A 1148 34.89 -27.59 33.71
N ILE A 1149 35.51 -28.10 34.77
CA ILE A 1149 34.97 -29.14 35.65
C ILE A 1149 34.90 -28.56 37.07
N GLU A 1150 33.72 -28.55 37.68
CA GLU A 1150 33.50 -28.15 39.08
C GLU A 1150 32.93 -29.32 39.91
N ASP A 1151 33.00 -29.19 41.24
CA ASP A 1151 32.45 -30.13 42.22
C ASP A 1151 32.80 -31.61 41.97
N ALA A 1152 33.99 -31.84 41.41
CA ALA A 1152 34.49 -33.18 41.12
C ALA A 1152 34.76 -33.96 42.41
N LEU A 1153 33.84 -34.83 42.77
CA LEU A 1153 33.89 -35.68 43.96
C LEU A 1153 33.54 -37.13 43.63
N PHE A 1154 33.90 -38.02 44.55
CA PHE A 1154 33.46 -39.41 44.51
C PHE A 1154 32.46 -39.66 45.67
N HIS A 1155 31.34 -40.35 45.42
CA HIS A 1155 30.31 -40.60 46.44
C HIS A 1155 29.72 -42.04 46.36
N PRO A 1156 29.55 -42.76 47.49
CA PRO A 1156 29.96 -42.38 48.83
C PRO A 1156 31.48 -42.48 49.02
N ASN A 1157 32.05 -41.59 49.82
CA ASN A 1157 33.48 -41.58 50.12
C ASN A 1157 33.68 -41.32 51.63
N PRO A 1158 34.17 -42.31 52.42
CA PRO A 1158 34.77 -43.57 51.98
C PRO A 1158 33.77 -44.63 51.47
N THR A 1159 34.13 -45.35 50.41
CA THR A 1159 33.36 -46.44 49.79
C THR A 1159 33.74 -47.84 50.32
N SER A 1160 32.81 -48.80 50.23
CA SER A 1160 33.07 -50.24 50.44
C SER A 1160 33.45 -51.00 49.17
N GLY A 1161 33.40 -50.37 48.00
CA GLY A 1161 33.77 -51.01 46.74
C GLY A 1161 33.28 -50.28 45.50
N ALA A 1162 32.08 -49.69 45.48
CA ALA A 1162 31.53 -49.00 44.31
C ALA A 1162 30.99 -47.60 44.68
N GLY A 1163 30.82 -46.73 43.71
CA GLY A 1163 30.28 -45.38 43.92
C GLY A 1163 30.19 -44.62 42.62
N HIS A 1164 30.01 -43.30 42.70
CA HIS A 1164 29.84 -42.45 41.54
C HIS A 1164 30.85 -41.31 41.54
N PHE A 1165 31.43 -41.02 40.38
CA PHE A 1165 32.06 -39.73 40.13
C PHE A 1165 30.96 -38.72 39.83
N SER A 1166 30.90 -37.67 40.63
CA SER A 1166 29.97 -36.55 40.50
C SER A 1166 30.78 -35.31 40.17
N PHE A 1167 30.37 -34.54 39.16
CA PHE A 1167 31.03 -33.30 38.74
C PHE A 1167 30.09 -32.47 37.85
N ALA A 1168 30.30 -31.16 37.77
CA ALA A 1168 29.59 -30.27 36.84
C ALA A 1168 30.50 -29.89 35.66
N LEU A 1169 29.92 -29.76 34.46
CA LEU A 1169 30.64 -29.34 33.24
C LEU A 1169 30.07 -28.03 32.67
N SER A 1170 30.95 -27.15 32.20
CA SER A 1170 30.54 -25.91 31.50
C SER A 1170 29.94 -26.12 30.11
N GLY A 1171 30.20 -27.28 29.50
CA GLY A 1171 29.64 -27.68 28.22
C GLY A 1171 29.74 -29.19 28.01
N PRO A 1172 29.04 -29.75 27.00
CA PRO A 1172 29.13 -31.16 26.65
C PRO A 1172 30.57 -31.56 26.31
N ALA A 1173 31.02 -32.69 26.84
CA ALA A 1173 32.40 -33.13 26.68
C ALA A 1173 32.53 -34.66 26.74
N ASN A 1174 33.55 -35.18 26.07
CA ASN A 1174 34.01 -36.55 26.31
C ASN A 1174 34.79 -36.59 27.62
N VAL A 1175 34.25 -37.29 28.62
CA VAL A 1175 34.83 -37.42 29.95
C VAL A 1175 35.62 -38.71 30.06
N ARG A 1176 36.88 -38.60 30.50
CA ARG A 1176 37.75 -39.72 30.83
C ARG A 1176 38.18 -39.63 32.29
N ILE A 1177 37.93 -40.68 33.06
CA ILE A 1177 38.26 -40.76 34.48
C ILE A 1177 39.31 -41.85 34.69
N ARG A 1178 40.47 -41.49 35.22
CA ARG A 1178 41.54 -42.43 35.56
C ARG A 1178 41.70 -42.55 37.05
N VAL A 1179 41.68 -43.76 37.59
CA VAL A 1179 41.91 -44.03 39.02
C VAL A 1179 43.28 -44.67 39.20
N HIS A 1180 44.08 -44.17 40.13
CA HIS A 1180 45.44 -44.59 40.43
C HIS A 1180 45.61 -44.96 41.91
N SER A 1181 46.52 -45.87 42.23
CA SER A 1181 47.01 -46.04 43.61
C SER A 1181 47.86 -44.84 44.04
N VAL A 1182 48.12 -44.68 45.34
CA VAL A 1182 49.04 -43.64 45.87
C VAL A 1182 50.47 -43.77 45.30
N SER A 1183 50.86 -44.96 44.83
CA SER A 1183 52.14 -45.19 44.16
C SER A 1183 52.13 -44.85 42.66
N GLY A 1184 51.04 -44.28 42.13
CA GLY A 1184 50.88 -43.88 40.73
C GLY A 1184 50.43 -44.96 39.75
N ARG A 1185 50.21 -46.21 40.20
CA ARG A 1185 49.78 -47.31 39.31
C ARG A 1185 48.32 -47.11 38.90
N LEU A 1186 48.03 -47.09 37.59
CA LEU A 1186 46.66 -47.06 37.06
C LEU A 1186 45.91 -48.31 37.52
N VAL A 1187 44.76 -48.09 38.16
CA VAL A 1187 43.84 -49.11 38.66
C VAL A 1187 42.72 -49.34 37.67
N ASP A 1188 42.17 -48.27 37.10
CA ASP A 1188 41.07 -48.33 36.14
C ASP A 1188 40.97 -47.04 35.31
N GLU A 1189 40.33 -47.12 34.15
CA GLU A 1189 39.98 -45.99 33.29
C GLU A 1189 38.55 -46.13 32.77
N VAL A 1190 37.71 -45.13 33.05
CA VAL A 1190 36.32 -45.03 32.58
C VAL A 1190 36.22 -43.91 31.57
N SER A 1191 35.50 -44.13 30.47
CA SER A 1191 35.13 -43.07 29.53
C SER A 1191 33.62 -42.98 29.42
N ALA A 1192 33.07 -41.77 29.42
CA ALA A 1192 31.65 -41.51 29.26
C ALA A 1192 31.43 -40.17 28.53
N ALA A 1193 30.24 -39.97 27.97
CA ALA A 1193 29.81 -38.65 27.55
C ALA A 1193 29.35 -37.86 28.80
N GLY A 1194 29.77 -36.60 28.90
CA GLY A 1194 29.28 -35.66 29.89
C GLY A 1194 28.43 -34.58 29.23
N ASN A 1195 27.31 -34.27 29.85
CA ASN A 1195 26.41 -33.18 29.44
C ASN A 1195 26.80 -31.89 30.17
N ARG A 1196 26.32 -30.74 29.69
CA ARG A 1196 26.42 -29.47 30.42
C ARG A 1196 25.66 -29.57 31.76
N GLY A 1197 26.20 -28.96 32.81
CA GLY A 1197 25.64 -29.02 34.17
C GLY A 1197 26.11 -30.25 34.94
N HIS A 1198 25.31 -30.70 35.92
CA HIS A 1198 25.64 -31.83 36.78
C HIS A 1198 25.70 -33.18 36.03
N ASN A 1199 26.75 -33.95 36.30
CA ASN A 1199 26.99 -35.29 35.77
C ASN A 1199 27.28 -36.28 36.89
N GLN A 1200 26.80 -37.52 36.71
CA GLN A 1200 27.09 -38.63 37.59
C GLN A 1200 27.48 -39.86 36.79
N ILE A 1201 28.67 -40.42 37.03
CA ILE A 1201 29.19 -41.61 36.37
C ILE A 1201 29.41 -42.71 37.42
N LEU A 1202 28.66 -43.80 37.31
CA LEU A 1202 28.85 -44.99 38.14
C LEU A 1202 30.24 -45.60 37.89
N TRP A 1203 30.92 -45.97 38.97
CA TRP A 1203 32.18 -46.68 38.94
C TRP A 1203 32.15 -47.89 39.86
N GLU A 1204 32.38 -49.04 39.24
CA GLU A 1204 32.63 -50.32 39.90
C GLU A 1204 34.05 -50.74 39.55
N PRO A 1205 34.96 -50.88 40.53
CA PRO A 1205 36.34 -51.19 40.25
C PRO A 1205 36.45 -52.61 39.68
N PRO A 1206 37.32 -52.83 38.68
CA PRO A 1206 37.46 -54.12 37.99
C PRO A 1206 38.03 -55.22 38.90
N VAL A 1207 38.60 -54.83 40.05
CA VAL A 1207 39.15 -55.72 41.06
C VAL A 1207 38.84 -55.21 42.47
N ARG A 1208 38.78 -56.10 43.45
CA ARG A 1208 38.59 -55.73 44.86
C ARG A 1208 39.76 -54.88 45.35
N LEU A 1209 39.47 -53.62 45.69
CA LEU A 1209 40.47 -52.67 46.16
C LEU A 1209 40.88 -52.97 47.61
N ALA A 1210 42.17 -52.84 47.90
CA ALA A 1210 42.65 -52.87 49.28
C ALA A 1210 42.24 -51.57 49.99
N GLY A 1211 41.89 -51.65 51.27
CA GLY A 1211 41.53 -50.47 52.06
C GLY A 1211 42.67 -49.45 52.12
N GLY A 1212 42.37 -48.19 51.83
CA GLY A 1212 43.33 -47.10 51.67
C GLY A 1212 42.87 -46.03 50.67
N SER A 1213 43.72 -45.04 50.40
CA SER A 1213 43.46 -43.95 49.45
C SER A 1213 43.79 -44.34 48.00
N TYR A 1214 42.98 -43.89 47.06
CA TYR A 1214 43.24 -43.91 45.61
C TYR A 1214 43.05 -42.50 45.06
N LEU A 1215 43.81 -42.12 44.04
CA LEU A 1215 43.70 -40.82 43.39
C LEU A 1215 42.90 -40.99 42.11
N TYR A 1216 42.01 -40.07 41.77
CA TYR A 1216 41.37 -40.05 40.46
C TYR A 1216 41.61 -38.73 39.74
N ARG A 1217 41.64 -38.78 38.41
CA ARG A 1217 41.67 -37.62 37.52
C ARG A 1217 40.52 -37.73 36.53
N ILE A 1218 39.63 -36.75 36.53
CA ILE A 1218 38.61 -36.53 35.52
C ILE A 1218 39.21 -35.61 34.47
N THR A 1219 39.07 -35.94 33.20
CA THR A 1219 39.46 -35.11 32.05
C THR A 1219 38.26 -34.97 31.13
N ALA A 1220 37.77 -33.76 30.95
CA ALA A 1220 36.65 -33.45 30.05
C ALA A 1220 37.21 -32.73 28.81
N MET A 1221 36.91 -33.27 27.63
CA MET A 1221 37.34 -32.69 26.34
C MET A 1221 36.10 -32.35 25.53
N GLY A 1222 35.81 -31.06 25.41
CA GLY A 1222 34.71 -30.50 24.62
C GLY A 1222 35.22 -29.50 23.58
N ASP A 1223 34.30 -28.90 22.83
CA ASP A 1223 34.64 -27.93 21.79
C ASP A 1223 35.30 -26.65 22.37
N ALA A 1224 34.98 -26.32 23.62
CA ALA A 1224 35.54 -25.21 24.38
C ALA A 1224 36.93 -25.51 25.01
N GLY A 1225 37.54 -26.66 24.67
CA GLY A 1225 38.85 -27.07 25.14
C GLY A 1225 38.83 -28.23 26.15
N MET A 1226 39.90 -28.34 26.93
CA MET A 1226 40.10 -29.44 27.88
C MET A 1226 40.15 -28.92 29.32
N ALA A 1227 39.41 -29.59 30.21
CA ALA A 1227 39.48 -29.39 31.65
C ALA A 1227 39.88 -30.67 32.38
N THR A 1228 40.54 -30.51 33.53
CA THR A 1228 40.90 -31.64 34.39
C THR A 1228 40.59 -31.34 35.85
N ALA A 1229 40.06 -32.32 36.58
CA ALA A 1229 39.86 -32.25 38.01
C ALA A 1229 40.41 -33.51 38.69
N ASP A 1230 41.11 -33.33 39.81
CA ASP A 1230 41.72 -34.41 40.59
C ASP A 1230 41.01 -34.58 41.93
N GLY A 1231 40.93 -35.81 42.43
CA GLY A 1231 40.39 -36.08 43.76
C GLY A 1231 40.85 -37.40 44.35
N VAL A 1232 40.29 -37.76 45.52
CA VAL A 1232 40.71 -38.94 46.28
C VAL A 1232 39.51 -39.82 46.59
N ILE A 1233 39.65 -41.13 46.38
CA ILE A 1233 38.72 -42.17 46.82
C ILE A 1233 39.31 -42.84 48.06
N GLN A 1234 38.57 -42.88 49.15
CA GLN A 1234 38.89 -43.68 50.34
C GLN A 1234 38.12 -44.99 50.30
N VAL A 1235 38.84 -46.11 50.39
CA VAL A 1235 38.24 -47.44 50.45
C VAL A 1235 38.29 -47.96 51.89
N LYS A 1236 37.12 -48.25 52.47
CA LYS A 1236 36.99 -48.89 53.80
C LYS A 1236 37.37 -50.36 53.72
N ARG A 1237 37.96 -50.87 54.81
CA ARG A 1237 38.23 -52.31 54.96
C ARG A 1237 36.96 -53.10 55.27
#